data_AF-A0A672SI61-F1
#
_entry.id   AF-A0A672SI61-F1
#
_cell.length_a   1.000
_cell.length_b   1.000
_cell.length_c   1.000
_cell.angle_alpha   90.00
_cell.angle_beta   90.00
_cell.angle_gamma   90.00
#
_symmetry.space_group_name_H-M   'P 1'
#
loop_
_entity.id
_entity.type
_entity.pdbx_description
1 polymer ?
#
loop_
_entity_poly.entity_id
_entity_poly.type
_entity_poly.pdbx_seq_one_letter_code
_entity_poly.pdbx_strand_id
1 'polypeptide(L)'
;MKAKKQKRQGDFQKVQLKVGKKKPKADNATNVNFRSKAIHLPEQLKHAGSGPTTHRQLDIKDLLSKLHHINSSIKQGALVGLRELLSAQPSMIELHASAVLSEAAALFTDKDGSVRAAAVRLLRFITQCIPAKRVVPFFPLLSAHLTCGMTHISEAIQEDALRVLDVLLEHYPGLLSQRHTVLLTNFLELISQKRKAATGQDKSGKGGFALTISTNRSVTAQQWRLTVLLRLGSFLQAVVEERPLDEGVTSSIGLGMWAGEKGSVTSLDVSWEEHVFGKGRIQVFENSGAVPTPHSAYRLRLDSKAGAGMNKELCSAETVQGFAGTLVPLLLEIWVEAAGGDHVQTDSGHLLSAEAMALMFQILTILQLLRRVSPHRDQQDILDAWFRKSYLTDFKHHFMKNFPYGLLEVARHKKKANGKRIRQQVVAGTVASGNVEPLALNVTLCQVMVTLSLRGQDHVEAEDADWLRPIRVFIRETLSNGGKLSSKHLAALLEVVWRMIVTQRSRVVTDDLLQAVYVQYQQRNLAVSVRSLLLRFFSHLYIQEHQNHPHIARSRILARWLASLPVQLVQLGSRNPQLSAQLLETIHPAAARGNKDLLQSLQKNACSIYDPQEGCVVVLPVESQKRLVQILHFVPAFPAELLACLSQVCNTGRVSASLATMLIRTIHLRSPLCGWSSSSQDVPVRDVDYLSFFFTTLTGFSSEMLQALQDTDEDRLLPSSILSPLSVFATTLEQFLHHWDIVEEVCHCLDTLGSRAQCFDVIQNAIIKNLCGLVVVPDCVCAAILRCVPRLLDVNFLPSDTLLHFLSDCCLSMLNLLLQLEQSAHKRDAVWEACFAALSTVPRLLRLVLQSFCVCDLCEEELPVLAQILSLLLQHSQLRNHMMANASLLQHIIQDLTHFYGGETREQWLTDLLYCYSVTLSGHRANMGMKDIY
;
A
#
# COMPACT_ATOMS: atom_id res chain seq x y z
N MET A 1 -47.34 100.60 -55.28
CA MET A 1 -47.45 100.82 -56.74
C MET A 1 -47.51 99.47 -57.46
N LYS A 2 -48.56 99.31 -58.29
CA LYS A 2 -48.69 98.43 -59.48
C LYS A 2 -48.52 96.91 -59.36
N ALA A 3 -49.68 96.27 -59.29
CA ALA A 3 -49.93 94.89 -59.71
C ALA A 3 -49.53 94.62 -61.18
N LYS A 4 -49.12 93.38 -61.48
CA LYS A 4 -49.11 92.85 -62.84
C LYS A 4 -49.85 91.50 -62.87
N LYS A 5 -51.04 91.54 -63.47
CA LYS A 5 -51.97 90.43 -63.70
C LYS A 5 -51.27 89.25 -64.38
N GLN A 6 -51.46 88.04 -63.84
CA GLN A 6 -51.23 86.78 -64.52
C GLN A 6 -52.09 86.70 -65.80
N LYS A 7 -51.48 86.37 -66.94
CA LYS A 7 -52.19 85.88 -68.13
C LYS A 7 -52.84 84.54 -67.75
N ARG A 8 -54.16 84.38 -67.98
CA ARG A 8 -54.80 83.06 -67.97
C ARG A 8 -54.11 82.19 -69.04
N GLN A 9 -53.46 81.11 -68.62
CA GLN A 9 -53.01 80.04 -69.50
C GLN A 9 -54.27 79.34 -70.05
N GLY A 10 -54.34 79.09 -71.36
CA GLY A 10 -55.48 78.34 -71.93
C GLY A 10 -55.50 76.90 -71.41
N ASP A 11 -56.70 76.38 -71.15
CA ASP A 11 -56.91 75.10 -70.45
C ASP A 11 -56.36 73.86 -71.21
N PHE A 12 -56.09 73.99 -72.51
CA PHE A 12 -55.47 72.93 -73.32
C PHE A 12 -54.26 73.47 -74.08
N GLN A 13 -53.05 73.04 -73.70
CA GLN A 13 -51.83 73.29 -74.46
C GLN A 13 -51.41 72.03 -75.22
N LYS A 14 -51.58 72.05 -76.53
CA LYS A 14 -51.10 70.98 -77.42
C LYS A 14 -49.56 71.03 -77.45
N VAL A 15 -48.90 70.04 -76.88
CA VAL A 15 -47.42 69.96 -76.87
C VAL A 15 -46.90 69.82 -78.31
N GLN A 16 -45.92 70.64 -78.69
CA GLN A 16 -45.33 70.61 -80.03
C GLN A 16 -44.69 69.24 -80.34
N LEU A 17 -44.98 68.72 -81.54
CA LEU A 17 -44.47 67.45 -82.06
C LEU A 17 -42.94 67.51 -82.22
N LYS A 18 -42.21 66.83 -81.33
CA LYS A 18 -40.76 66.62 -81.47
C LYS A 18 -40.50 65.32 -82.23
N VAL A 19 -40.03 65.45 -83.47
CA VAL A 19 -39.72 64.33 -84.37
C VAL A 19 -38.59 63.47 -83.77
N GLY A 20 -38.75 62.14 -83.79
CA GLY A 20 -37.78 61.17 -83.25
C GLY A 20 -38.08 60.62 -81.85
N LYS A 21 -39.10 61.12 -81.12
CA LYS A 21 -39.57 60.53 -79.85
C LYS A 21 -40.93 59.86 -80.02
N LYS A 22 -41.18 58.75 -79.31
CA LYS A 22 -42.47 58.02 -79.37
C LYS A 22 -43.63 58.99 -79.06
N LYS A 23 -44.67 58.95 -79.90
CA LYS A 23 -45.86 59.79 -79.78
C LYS A 23 -46.43 59.68 -78.35
N PRO A 24 -46.57 60.79 -77.60
CA PRO A 24 -47.15 60.75 -76.26
C PRO A 24 -48.58 60.17 -76.33
N LYS A 25 -48.95 59.39 -75.31
CA LYS A 25 -50.29 58.81 -75.20
C LYS A 25 -51.31 59.95 -75.14
N ALA A 26 -52.51 59.72 -75.69
CA ALA A 26 -53.57 60.71 -75.68
C ALA A 26 -53.90 61.14 -74.24
N ASP A 27 -54.28 62.41 -74.03
CA ASP A 27 -54.48 62.97 -72.69
C ASP A 27 -55.59 62.25 -71.88
N ASN A 28 -56.47 61.51 -72.55
CA ASN A 28 -57.49 60.66 -71.93
C ASN A 28 -57.02 59.22 -71.58
N ALA A 29 -55.74 58.90 -71.76
CA ALA A 29 -55.22 57.56 -71.53
C ALA A 29 -54.87 57.33 -70.05
N THR A 30 -55.71 56.58 -69.34
CA THR A 30 -55.45 56.16 -67.96
C THR A 30 -54.27 55.18 -67.89
N ASN A 31 -53.27 55.50 -67.08
CA ASN A 31 -52.10 54.64 -66.88
C ASN A 31 -52.39 53.55 -65.83
N VAL A 32 -52.57 52.31 -66.28
CA VAL A 32 -52.83 51.15 -65.42
C VAL A 32 -51.58 50.50 -64.82
N ASN A 33 -50.38 51.06 -65.03
CA ASN A 33 -49.15 50.57 -64.41
C ASN A 33 -49.04 51.05 -62.96
N PHE A 34 -49.63 50.32 -62.03
CA PHE A 34 -49.28 50.43 -60.62
C PHE A 34 -48.41 49.25 -60.19
N ARG A 35 -47.52 49.47 -59.22
CA ARG A 35 -46.72 48.43 -58.56
C ARG A 35 -46.95 48.53 -57.07
N SER A 36 -47.39 47.44 -56.46
CA SER A 36 -47.46 47.31 -55.01
C SER A 36 -46.18 46.66 -54.49
N LYS A 37 -45.56 47.21 -53.44
CA LYS A 37 -44.40 46.62 -52.76
C LYS A 37 -44.86 46.03 -51.44
N ALA A 38 -44.44 44.79 -51.15
CA ALA A 38 -44.72 44.15 -49.86
C ALA A 38 -43.99 44.88 -48.72
N ILE A 39 -44.67 45.09 -47.60
CA ILE A 39 -44.08 45.63 -46.37
C ILE A 39 -43.34 44.49 -45.68
N HIS A 40 -42.02 44.58 -45.53
CA HIS A 40 -41.23 43.62 -44.79
C HIS A 40 -41.10 44.08 -43.34
N LEU A 41 -41.86 43.48 -42.42
CA LEU A 41 -41.66 43.69 -40.99
C LEU A 41 -40.40 42.93 -40.54
N PRO A 42 -39.45 43.55 -39.82
CA PRO A 42 -38.40 42.79 -39.15
C PRO A 42 -39.07 41.85 -38.14
N GLU A 43 -38.70 40.57 -38.15
CA GLU A 43 -39.32 39.55 -37.29
C GLU A 43 -39.25 39.99 -35.81
N GLN A 44 -40.38 40.42 -35.26
CA GLN A 44 -40.53 40.59 -33.81
C GLN A 44 -40.70 39.18 -33.23
N LEU A 45 -39.66 38.70 -32.53
CA LEU A 45 -39.54 37.43 -31.77
C LEU A 45 -40.74 36.48 -31.94
N LYS A 46 -40.67 35.59 -32.93
CA LYS A 46 -41.59 34.46 -33.06
C LYS A 46 -41.50 33.59 -31.81
N HIS A 47 -42.62 33.04 -31.32
CA HIS A 47 -42.60 31.97 -30.32
C HIS A 47 -41.82 30.79 -30.90
N ALA A 48 -40.62 30.52 -30.36
CA ALA A 48 -39.86 29.35 -30.74
C ALA A 48 -40.59 28.09 -30.25
N GLY A 49 -40.94 27.21 -31.19
CA GLY A 49 -41.58 25.93 -30.88
C GLY A 49 -40.65 24.97 -30.14
N SER A 50 -41.21 24.25 -29.16
CA SER A 50 -40.72 22.97 -28.59
C SER A 50 -39.25 22.86 -28.14
N GLY A 51 -38.56 23.97 -27.83
CA GLY A 51 -37.19 23.97 -27.31
C GLY A 51 -37.12 24.23 -25.79
N PRO A 52 -36.04 23.80 -25.10
CA PRO A 52 -35.85 24.12 -23.69
C PRO A 52 -35.65 25.63 -23.49
N THR A 53 -36.42 26.23 -22.59
CA THR A 53 -36.38 27.66 -22.26
C THR A 53 -36.33 27.87 -20.76
N THR A 54 -35.85 29.05 -20.34
CA THR A 54 -35.89 29.47 -18.92
C THR A 54 -37.32 29.76 -18.45
N HIS A 55 -37.52 29.99 -17.14
CA HIS A 55 -38.81 30.48 -16.61
C HIS A 55 -39.28 31.79 -17.28
N ARG A 56 -38.36 32.55 -17.88
CA ARG A 56 -38.67 33.78 -18.64
C ARG A 56 -38.88 33.53 -20.14
N GLN A 57 -39.03 32.27 -20.55
CA GLN A 57 -39.23 31.85 -21.94
C GLN A 57 -38.10 32.29 -22.89
N LEU A 58 -36.87 32.41 -22.37
CA LEU A 58 -35.69 32.72 -23.18
C LEU A 58 -34.96 31.43 -23.53
N ASP A 59 -34.62 31.26 -24.80
CA ASP A 59 -33.77 30.17 -25.28
C ASP A 59 -32.27 30.50 -25.09
N ILE A 60 -31.40 29.54 -25.40
CA ILE A 60 -29.95 29.74 -25.21
C ILE A 60 -29.37 30.83 -26.14
N LYS A 61 -29.93 31.02 -27.34
CA LYS A 61 -29.45 32.04 -28.30
C LYS A 61 -29.83 33.44 -27.83
N ASP A 62 -31.05 33.60 -27.32
CA ASP A 62 -31.54 34.83 -26.70
C ASP A 62 -30.66 35.22 -25.53
N LEU A 63 -30.33 34.26 -24.65
CA LEU A 63 -29.49 34.50 -23.49
C LEU A 63 -28.06 34.91 -23.89
N LEU A 64 -27.44 34.21 -24.84
CA LEU A 64 -26.10 34.55 -25.33
C LEU A 64 -26.08 35.94 -25.99
N SER A 65 -27.10 36.30 -26.76
CA SER A 65 -27.19 37.65 -27.38
C SER A 65 -27.25 38.78 -26.33
N LYS A 66 -27.91 38.52 -25.18
CA LYS A 66 -28.06 39.49 -24.08
C LYS A 66 -26.77 39.73 -23.29
N LEU A 67 -25.76 38.88 -23.42
CA LEU A 67 -24.45 39.07 -22.79
C LEU A 67 -23.69 40.29 -23.34
N HIS A 68 -23.98 40.70 -24.58
CA HIS A 68 -23.40 41.87 -25.24
C HIS A 68 -24.15 43.19 -24.95
N HIS A 69 -25.23 43.14 -24.18
CA HIS A 69 -26.09 44.30 -23.93
C HIS A 69 -25.40 45.34 -23.02
N ILE A 70 -25.57 46.64 -23.27
CA ILE A 70 -24.86 47.71 -22.54
C ILE A 70 -25.20 47.73 -21.03
N ASN A 71 -26.44 47.39 -20.66
CA ASN A 71 -26.91 47.34 -19.28
C ASN A 71 -26.40 46.10 -18.53
N SER A 72 -25.67 46.30 -17.43
CA SER A 72 -25.08 45.23 -16.60
C SER A 72 -26.10 44.32 -15.93
N SER A 73 -27.27 44.84 -15.52
CA SER A 73 -28.35 44.03 -14.93
C SER A 73 -28.92 43.02 -15.94
N ILE A 74 -28.98 43.39 -17.23
CA ILE A 74 -29.43 42.50 -18.29
C ILE A 74 -28.38 41.40 -18.54
N LYS A 75 -27.09 41.76 -18.59
CA LYS A 75 -26.00 40.77 -18.70
C LYS A 75 -25.99 39.78 -17.53
N GLN A 76 -26.11 40.30 -16.31
CA GLN A 76 -26.16 39.48 -15.09
C GLN A 76 -27.37 38.55 -15.11
N GLY A 77 -28.55 39.05 -15.47
CA GLY A 77 -29.76 38.25 -15.63
C GLY A 77 -29.61 37.15 -16.70
N ALA A 78 -28.93 37.45 -17.81
CA ALA A 78 -28.63 36.47 -18.85
C ALA A 78 -27.68 35.37 -18.37
N LEU A 79 -26.63 35.70 -17.61
CA LEU A 79 -25.72 34.71 -17.01
C LEU A 79 -26.43 33.79 -16.01
N VAL A 80 -27.33 34.35 -15.19
CA VAL A 80 -28.16 33.55 -14.25
C VAL A 80 -29.12 32.65 -15.03
N GLY A 81 -29.76 33.19 -16.08
CA GLY A 81 -30.64 32.42 -16.95
C GLY A 81 -29.92 31.29 -17.71
N LEU A 82 -28.67 31.51 -18.16
CA LEU A 82 -27.84 30.45 -18.74
C LEU A 82 -27.59 29.33 -17.73
N ARG A 83 -27.25 29.68 -16.49
CA ARG A 83 -27.05 28.69 -15.43
C ARG A 83 -28.33 27.90 -15.14
N GLU A 84 -29.49 28.57 -15.04
CA GLU A 84 -30.80 27.94 -14.85
C GLU A 84 -31.10 26.94 -15.98
N LEU A 85 -30.97 27.38 -17.23
CA LEU A 85 -31.27 26.59 -18.42
C LEU A 85 -30.34 25.36 -18.53
N LEU A 86 -29.05 25.55 -18.31
CA LEU A 86 -28.05 24.47 -18.38
C LEU A 86 -28.16 23.50 -17.20
N SER A 87 -28.67 23.95 -16.04
CA SER A 87 -28.97 23.07 -14.90
C SER A 87 -30.20 22.20 -15.18
N ALA A 88 -31.22 22.77 -15.84
CA ALA A 88 -32.43 22.05 -16.22
C ALA A 88 -32.19 21.04 -17.36
N GLN A 89 -31.28 21.35 -18.29
CA GLN A 89 -30.92 20.47 -19.41
C GLN A 89 -29.39 20.31 -19.55
N PRO A 90 -28.77 19.41 -18.78
CA PRO A 90 -27.30 19.23 -18.79
C PRO A 90 -26.71 18.82 -20.14
N SER A 91 -27.47 18.11 -20.99
CA SER A 91 -26.99 17.71 -22.34
C SER A 91 -26.69 18.90 -23.25
N MET A 92 -27.27 20.08 -23.01
CA MET A 92 -26.96 21.30 -23.76
C MET A 92 -25.59 21.89 -23.43
N ILE A 93 -25.01 21.53 -22.28
CA ILE A 93 -23.69 22.01 -21.86
C ILE A 93 -22.63 21.55 -22.85
N GLU A 94 -22.62 20.27 -23.22
CA GLU A 94 -21.65 19.75 -24.19
C GLU A 94 -21.91 20.28 -25.61
N LEU A 95 -23.19 20.40 -26.01
CA LEU A 95 -23.59 20.86 -27.33
C LEU A 95 -23.18 22.32 -27.59
N HIS A 96 -23.24 23.17 -26.56
CA HIS A 96 -22.98 24.61 -26.69
C HIS A 96 -21.72 25.08 -25.94
N ALA A 97 -20.85 24.15 -25.50
CA ALA A 97 -19.66 24.45 -24.70
C ALA A 97 -18.79 25.57 -25.31
N SER A 98 -18.54 25.51 -26.62
CA SER A 98 -17.74 26.50 -27.34
C SER A 98 -18.29 27.94 -27.19
N ALA A 99 -19.59 28.12 -27.45
CA ALA A 99 -20.23 29.42 -27.39
C ALA A 99 -20.35 29.93 -25.95
N VAL A 100 -20.79 29.07 -25.03
CA VAL A 100 -20.99 29.45 -23.63
C VAL A 100 -19.66 29.79 -22.94
N LEU A 101 -18.61 28.97 -23.14
CA LEU A 101 -17.29 29.22 -22.55
C LEU A 101 -16.65 30.49 -23.12
N SER A 102 -16.77 30.74 -24.44
CA SER A 102 -16.20 31.92 -25.07
C SER A 102 -16.85 33.21 -24.58
N GLU A 103 -18.19 33.24 -24.54
CA GLU A 103 -18.95 34.42 -24.11
C GLU A 103 -18.81 34.68 -22.60
N ALA A 104 -18.79 33.61 -21.78
CA ALA A 104 -18.52 33.75 -20.35
C ALA A 104 -17.10 34.27 -20.08
N ALA A 105 -16.10 33.81 -20.85
CA ALA A 105 -14.70 34.23 -20.69
C ALA A 105 -14.51 35.73 -20.94
N ALA A 106 -15.17 36.27 -21.97
CA ALA A 106 -15.12 37.70 -22.28
C ALA A 106 -15.58 38.58 -21.10
N LEU A 107 -16.54 38.08 -20.32
CA LEU A 107 -17.13 38.79 -19.18
C LEU A 107 -16.28 38.72 -17.90
N PHE A 108 -15.15 38.01 -17.87
CA PHE A 108 -14.22 38.02 -16.73
C PHE A 108 -13.62 39.41 -16.48
N THR A 109 -13.59 40.26 -17.51
CA THR A 109 -13.04 41.62 -17.46
C THR A 109 -14.12 42.70 -17.58
N ASP A 110 -15.40 42.36 -17.37
CA ASP A 110 -16.49 43.34 -17.42
C ASP A 110 -16.30 44.44 -16.37
N LYS A 111 -16.77 45.65 -16.66
CA LYS A 111 -16.63 46.81 -15.78
C LYS A 111 -17.44 46.63 -14.49
N ASP A 112 -18.57 45.95 -14.55
CA ASP A 112 -19.47 45.75 -13.41
C ASP A 112 -19.09 44.48 -12.62
N GLY A 113 -18.90 44.62 -11.31
CA GLY A 113 -18.54 43.51 -10.43
C GLY A 113 -19.63 42.44 -10.29
N SER A 114 -20.91 42.80 -10.41
CA SER A 114 -22.01 41.83 -10.31
C SER A 114 -22.04 40.87 -11.50
N VAL A 115 -21.68 41.38 -12.69
CA VAL A 115 -21.56 40.62 -13.94
C VAL A 115 -20.37 39.66 -13.84
N ARG A 116 -19.20 40.15 -13.41
CA ARG A 116 -18.02 39.29 -13.17
C ARG A 116 -18.33 38.17 -12.17
N ALA A 117 -18.97 38.49 -11.04
CA ALA A 117 -19.36 37.49 -10.04
C ALA A 117 -20.39 36.47 -10.57
N ALA A 118 -21.31 36.88 -11.45
CA ALA A 118 -22.21 35.95 -12.14
C ALA A 118 -21.45 35.05 -13.14
N ALA A 119 -20.47 35.60 -13.87
CA ALA A 119 -19.66 34.85 -14.83
C ALA A 119 -18.78 33.79 -14.15
N VAL A 120 -18.15 34.12 -13.02
CA VAL A 120 -17.38 33.15 -12.21
C VAL A 120 -18.27 32.01 -11.70
N ARG A 121 -19.49 32.33 -11.25
CA ARG A 121 -20.45 31.31 -10.79
C ARG A 121 -20.93 30.40 -11.92
N LEU A 122 -21.15 30.96 -13.10
CA LEU A 122 -21.48 30.18 -14.29
C LEU A 122 -20.30 29.29 -14.71
N LEU A 123 -19.08 29.83 -14.72
CA LEU A 123 -17.87 29.06 -15.00
C LEU A 123 -17.75 27.87 -14.05
N ARG A 124 -17.82 28.09 -12.73
CA ARG A 124 -17.72 27.00 -11.73
C ARG A 124 -18.75 25.89 -11.95
N PHE A 125 -19.98 26.26 -12.31
CA PHE A 125 -21.02 25.29 -12.64
C PHE A 125 -20.66 24.49 -13.89
N ILE A 126 -20.23 25.15 -14.97
CA ILE A 126 -19.85 24.47 -16.22
C ILE A 126 -18.64 23.55 -16.00
N THR A 127 -17.65 23.98 -15.21
CA THR A 127 -16.44 23.21 -14.99
C THR A 127 -16.66 21.92 -14.20
N GLN A 128 -17.71 21.88 -13.37
CA GLN A 128 -18.15 20.67 -12.67
C GLN A 128 -18.84 19.67 -13.61
N CYS A 129 -19.35 20.13 -14.75
CA CYS A 129 -20.10 19.32 -15.70
C CYS A 129 -19.27 18.82 -16.90
N ILE A 130 -18.17 19.50 -17.26
CA ILE A 130 -17.36 19.16 -18.44
C ILE A 130 -15.97 18.64 -18.02
N PRO A 131 -15.56 17.43 -18.44
CA PRO A 131 -14.22 16.91 -18.15
C PRO A 131 -13.13 17.68 -18.92
N ALA A 132 -11.93 17.74 -18.35
CA ALA A 132 -10.78 18.48 -18.91
C ALA A 132 -10.52 18.19 -20.40
N LYS A 133 -10.63 16.92 -20.82
CA LYS A 133 -10.42 16.46 -22.22
C LYS A 133 -11.28 17.18 -23.25
N ARG A 134 -12.49 17.61 -22.87
CA ARG A 134 -13.43 18.32 -23.76
C ARG A 134 -13.21 19.83 -23.75
N VAL A 135 -12.59 20.37 -22.68
CA VAL A 135 -12.28 21.80 -22.54
C VAL A 135 -10.95 22.17 -23.20
N VAL A 136 -10.04 21.22 -23.42
CA VAL A 136 -8.71 21.46 -24.03
C VAL A 136 -8.74 22.43 -25.23
N PRO A 137 -9.63 22.29 -26.23
CA PRO A 137 -9.64 23.19 -27.39
C PRO A 137 -9.98 24.65 -27.05
N PHE A 138 -10.75 24.88 -25.97
CA PHE A 138 -11.23 26.20 -25.54
C PHE A 138 -10.40 26.79 -24.40
N PHE A 139 -9.61 25.95 -23.71
CA PHE A 139 -8.75 26.37 -22.60
C PHE A 139 -7.80 27.51 -22.97
N PRO A 140 -7.27 27.60 -24.22
CA PRO A 140 -6.50 28.75 -24.63
C PRO A 140 -7.15 30.11 -24.47
N LEU A 141 -8.45 30.18 -24.76
CA LEU A 141 -9.25 31.39 -24.65
C LEU A 141 -9.50 31.73 -23.19
N LEU A 142 -9.88 30.74 -22.37
CA LEU A 142 -10.10 30.92 -20.93
C LEU A 142 -8.84 31.46 -20.23
N SER A 143 -7.68 30.90 -20.55
CA SER A 143 -6.42 31.33 -19.97
C SER A 143 -5.96 32.71 -20.49
N ALA A 144 -6.28 33.07 -21.73
CA ALA A 144 -6.00 34.41 -22.25
C ALA A 144 -6.83 35.47 -21.51
N HIS A 145 -8.14 35.26 -21.35
CA HIS A 145 -9.00 36.18 -20.59
C HIS A 145 -8.61 36.26 -19.11
N LEU A 146 -8.22 35.13 -18.50
CA LEU A 146 -7.65 35.13 -17.16
C LEU A 146 -6.39 36.00 -17.09
N THR A 147 -5.45 35.83 -18.03
CA THR A 147 -4.21 36.63 -18.10
C THR A 147 -4.53 38.12 -18.21
N CYS A 148 -5.43 38.49 -19.13
CA CYS A 148 -5.88 39.87 -19.28
C CYS A 148 -6.49 40.43 -17.99
N GLY A 149 -7.25 39.62 -17.24
CA GLY A 149 -7.82 40.00 -15.95
C GLY A 149 -6.76 40.22 -14.87
N MET A 150 -5.77 39.32 -14.77
CA MET A 150 -4.68 39.41 -13.81
C MET A 150 -3.77 40.62 -14.05
N THR A 151 -3.58 41.04 -15.30
CA THR A 151 -2.75 42.22 -15.66
C THR A 151 -3.59 43.49 -15.90
N HIS A 152 -4.87 43.48 -15.51
CA HIS A 152 -5.77 44.59 -15.79
C HIS A 152 -5.44 45.82 -14.92
N ILE A 153 -5.66 47.04 -15.42
CA ILE A 153 -5.32 48.29 -14.71
C ILE A 153 -6.16 48.50 -13.43
N SER A 154 -7.37 47.94 -13.39
CA SER A 154 -8.28 47.99 -12.22
C SER A 154 -8.01 46.85 -11.25
N GLU A 155 -7.63 47.18 -10.01
CA GLU A 155 -7.40 46.22 -8.92
C GLU A 155 -8.61 45.31 -8.65
N ALA A 156 -9.84 45.84 -8.76
CA ALA A 156 -11.05 45.05 -8.55
C ALA A 156 -11.24 43.94 -9.61
N ILE A 157 -10.76 44.17 -10.84
CA ILE A 157 -10.78 43.17 -11.90
C ILE A 157 -9.65 42.15 -11.69
N GLN A 158 -8.47 42.59 -11.23
CA GLN A 158 -7.39 41.69 -10.84
C GLN A 158 -7.83 40.73 -9.72
N GLU A 159 -8.51 41.23 -8.69
CA GLU A 159 -9.03 40.41 -7.59
C GLU A 159 -10.06 39.37 -8.08
N ASP A 160 -10.99 39.76 -8.95
CA ASP A 160 -11.97 38.82 -9.53
C ASP A 160 -11.34 37.81 -10.48
N ALA A 161 -10.27 38.18 -11.21
CA ALA A 161 -9.52 37.26 -12.04
C ALA A 161 -8.86 36.15 -11.21
N LEU A 162 -8.42 36.44 -9.98
CA LEU A 162 -7.92 35.42 -9.05
C LEU A 162 -9.01 34.41 -8.63
N ARG A 163 -10.29 34.82 -8.62
CA ARG A 163 -11.42 33.88 -8.38
C ARG A 163 -11.65 32.97 -9.59
N VAL A 164 -11.43 33.46 -10.81
CA VAL A 164 -11.45 32.64 -12.03
C VAL A 164 -10.31 31.62 -11.98
N LEU A 165 -9.11 32.05 -11.60
CA LEU A 165 -7.95 31.18 -11.41
C LEU A 165 -8.26 30.04 -10.41
N ASP A 166 -8.89 30.35 -9.28
CA ASP A 166 -9.26 29.35 -8.27
C ASP A 166 -10.16 28.25 -8.87
N VAL A 167 -11.15 28.62 -9.69
CA VAL A 167 -12.04 27.66 -10.37
C VAL A 167 -11.29 26.78 -11.36
N LEU A 168 -10.34 27.36 -12.11
CA LEU A 168 -9.54 26.60 -13.08
C LEU A 168 -8.53 25.68 -12.39
N LEU A 169 -7.96 26.09 -11.25
CA LEU A 169 -7.09 25.23 -10.43
C LEU A 169 -7.86 24.05 -9.82
N GLU A 170 -9.09 24.28 -9.38
CA GLU A 170 -9.94 23.25 -8.75
C GLU A 170 -10.37 22.17 -9.75
N HIS A 171 -10.72 22.55 -10.99
CA HIS A 171 -11.30 21.63 -11.96
C HIS A 171 -10.39 21.22 -13.13
N TYR A 172 -9.42 22.07 -13.50
CA TYR A 172 -8.51 21.86 -14.65
C TYR A 172 -7.03 22.12 -14.33
N PRO A 173 -6.48 21.58 -13.23
CA PRO A 173 -5.09 21.84 -12.80
C PRO A 173 -4.06 21.45 -13.89
N GLY A 174 -4.24 20.31 -14.55
CA GLY A 174 -3.33 19.85 -15.61
C GLY A 174 -3.27 20.77 -16.82
N LEU A 175 -4.41 21.32 -17.27
CA LEU A 175 -4.44 22.25 -18.41
C LEU A 175 -3.80 23.60 -18.05
N LEU A 176 -4.00 24.05 -16.81
CA LEU A 176 -3.45 25.31 -16.33
C LEU A 176 -1.92 25.23 -16.15
N SER A 177 -1.41 24.09 -15.66
CA SER A 177 0.02 23.85 -15.44
C SER A 177 0.86 23.97 -16.73
N GLN A 178 0.27 23.66 -17.90
CA GLN A 178 0.94 23.75 -19.20
C GLN A 178 1.22 25.20 -19.65
N ARG A 179 0.63 26.21 -18.98
CA ARG A 179 0.73 27.64 -19.35
C ARG A 179 1.53 28.48 -18.37
N HIS A 180 2.47 27.83 -17.72
CA HIS A 180 3.20 28.37 -16.58
C HIS A 180 4.05 29.61 -16.86
N THR A 181 4.62 29.78 -18.05
CA THR A 181 5.49 30.92 -18.36
C THR A 181 4.76 32.26 -18.25
N VAL A 182 3.55 32.33 -18.78
CA VAL A 182 2.72 33.54 -18.78
C VAL A 182 2.17 33.80 -17.38
N LEU A 183 1.60 32.78 -16.74
CA LEU A 183 0.95 32.93 -15.43
C LEU A 183 1.94 33.30 -14.32
N LEU A 184 3.14 32.72 -14.32
CA LEU A 184 4.19 33.08 -13.34
C LEU A 184 4.60 34.54 -13.44
N THR A 185 4.65 35.09 -14.65
CA THR A 185 4.96 36.52 -14.86
C THR A 185 3.84 37.40 -14.31
N ASN A 186 2.58 37.02 -14.53
CA ASN A 186 1.43 37.75 -13.98
C ASN A 186 1.44 37.77 -12.44
N PHE A 187 1.80 36.66 -11.79
CA PHE A 187 1.95 36.62 -10.34
C PHE A 187 3.01 37.60 -9.81
N LEU A 188 4.13 37.77 -10.53
CA LEU A 188 5.15 38.76 -10.17
C LEU A 188 4.62 40.19 -10.28
N GLU A 189 3.88 40.51 -11.34
CA GLU A 189 3.31 41.85 -11.55
C GLU A 189 2.22 42.20 -10.52
N LEU A 190 1.50 41.20 -10.00
CA LEU A 190 0.50 41.40 -8.95
C LEU A 190 1.11 41.76 -7.58
N ILE A 191 2.36 41.37 -7.31
CA ILE A 191 3.05 41.66 -6.05
C ILE A 191 4.14 42.74 -6.18
N SER A 192 4.55 43.08 -7.40
CA SER A 192 5.69 43.97 -7.65
C SER A 192 5.49 44.87 -8.88
N GLN A 193 6.19 46.00 -8.90
CA GLN A 193 6.28 46.90 -10.04
C GLN A 193 7.71 46.90 -10.58
N LYS A 194 7.85 46.95 -11.91
CA LYS A 194 9.16 47.07 -12.56
C LYS A 194 9.77 48.43 -12.22
N ARG A 195 10.97 48.45 -11.64
CA ARG A 195 11.69 49.70 -11.32
C ARG A 195 11.93 50.45 -12.63
N LYS A 196 11.49 51.71 -12.72
CA LYS A 196 11.92 52.60 -13.80
C LYS A 196 13.42 52.79 -13.67
N ALA A 197 14.18 52.51 -14.73
CA ALA A 197 15.62 52.72 -14.74
C ALA A 197 15.90 54.19 -14.40
N ALA A 198 16.35 54.45 -13.18
CA ALA A 198 16.92 55.73 -12.84
C ALA A 198 18.21 55.87 -13.66
N THR A 199 18.35 56.98 -14.36
CA THR A 199 19.57 57.37 -15.05
C THR A 199 20.67 57.54 -14.01
N GLY A 200 21.50 56.52 -13.82
CA GLY A 200 22.63 56.56 -12.88
C GLY A 200 23.10 55.16 -12.54
N GLN A 201 24.39 54.91 -12.77
CA GLN A 201 25.11 53.66 -12.60
C GLN A 201 24.76 52.88 -11.32
N ASP A 202 24.19 51.69 -11.47
CA ASP A 202 24.47 50.56 -10.57
C ASP A 202 24.42 49.25 -11.35
N LYS A 203 25.61 48.71 -11.68
CA LYS A 203 25.80 47.43 -12.38
C LYS A 203 25.85 46.27 -11.40
N SER A 204 24.84 46.13 -10.54
CA SER A 204 24.57 44.85 -9.87
C SER A 204 23.25 44.31 -10.40
N GLY A 205 23.30 43.24 -11.20
CA GLY A 205 22.13 42.65 -11.87
C GLY A 205 21.13 41.94 -10.96
N LYS A 206 20.92 42.39 -9.72
CA LYS A 206 19.90 41.89 -8.80
C LYS A 206 18.82 42.97 -8.61
N GLY A 207 17.59 42.70 -9.08
CA GLY A 207 16.39 43.45 -8.67
C GLY A 207 15.83 44.45 -9.70
N GLY A 208 15.21 43.96 -10.77
CA GLY A 208 14.42 44.79 -11.71
C GLY A 208 13.02 45.16 -11.21
N PHE A 209 12.58 44.60 -10.08
CA PHE A 209 11.23 44.76 -9.53
C PHE A 209 11.31 45.24 -8.07
N ALA A 210 10.30 45.99 -7.62
CA ALA A 210 10.11 46.42 -6.23
C ALA A 210 8.69 46.10 -5.77
N LEU A 211 8.48 45.80 -4.50
CA LEU A 211 7.14 45.48 -3.98
C LEU A 211 6.13 46.61 -4.24
N THR A 212 4.93 46.23 -4.67
CA THR A 212 3.83 47.17 -4.87
C THR A 212 3.30 47.64 -3.52
N ILE A 213 3.10 48.95 -3.37
CA ILE A 213 2.44 49.57 -2.22
C ILE A 213 0.95 49.71 -2.58
N SER A 214 0.09 48.87 -2.00
CA SER A 214 -1.36 49.00 -2.22
C SER A 214 -1.87 50.22 -1.45
N THR A 215 -2.59 51.12 -2.14
CA THR A 215 -3.20 52.32 -1.54
C THR A 215 -4.69 52.14 -1.25
N ASN A 216 -5.21 50.93 -1.46
CA ASN A 216 -6.61 50.57 -1.27
C ASN A 216 -6.97 50.48 0.23
N ARG A 217 -8.12 51.04 0.61
CA ARG A 217 -8.54 51.17 2.02
C ARG A 217 -9.11 49.87 2.62
N SER A 218 -9.44 48.87 1.81
CA SER A 218 -10.16 47.65 2.26
C SER A 218 -9.26 46.48 2.64
N VAL A 219 -8.05 46.37 2.09
CA VAL A 219 -7.12 45.23 2.28
C VAL A 219 -5.70 45.77 2.46
N THR A 220 -4.97 45.29 3.47
CA THR A 220 -3.57 45.70 3.68
C THR A 220 -2.67 45.12 2.59
N ALA A 221 -1.52 45.77 2.33
CA ALA A 221 -0.54 45.25 1.37
C ALA A 221 -0.09 43.80 1.71
N GLN A 222 0.05 43.49 2.99
CA GLN A 222 0.38 42.14 3.47
C GLN A 222 -0.73 41.13 3.19
N GLN A 223 -1.99 41.48 3.43
CA GLN A 223 -3.14 40.60 3.14
C GLN A 223 -3.32 40.36 1.63
N TRP A 224 -3.09 41.38 0.79
CA TRP A 224 -3.06 41.22 -0.66
C TRP A 224 -1.95 40.27 -1.10
N ARG A 225 -0.71 40.48 -0.61
CA ARG A 225 0.41 39.60 -0.96
C ARG A 225 0.17 38.16 -0.50
N LEU A 226 -0.35 37.95 0.71
CA LEU A 226 -0.75 36.60 1.16
C LEU A 226 -1.78 35.97 0.20
N THR A 227 -2.78 36.74 -0.23
CA THR A 227 -3.83 36.32 -1.17
C THR A 227 -3.26 35.87 -2.52
N VAL A 228 -2.27 36.59 -3.05
CA VAL A 228 -1.59 36.27 -4.31
C VAL A 228 -0.64 35.07 -4.13
N LEU A 229 0.17 35.06 -3.06
CA LEU A 229 1.15 34.01 -2.79
C LEU A 229 0.48 32.65 -2.51
N LEU A 230 -0.68 32.61 -1.86
CA LEU A 230 -1.46 31.38 -1.68
C LEU A 230 -1.80 30.72 -3.03
N ARG A 231 -2.27 31.53 -3.97
CA ARG A 231 -2.64 31.07 -5.33
C ARG A 231 -1.42 30.71 -6.17
N LEU A 232 -0.32 31.44 -6.03
CA LEU A 232 0.96 31.07 -6.64
C LEU A 232 1.43 29.70 -6.12
N GLY A 233 1.30 29.45 -4.81
CA GLY A 233 1.60 28.16 -4.21
C GLY A 233 0.71 27.04 -4.76
N SER A 234 -0.61 27.23 -4.81
CA SER A 234 -1.54 26.26 -5.42
C SER A 234 -1.24 26.01 -6.89
N PHE A 235 -0.86 27.05 -7.64
CA PHE A 235 -0.46 26.94 -9.04
C PHE A 235 0.83 26.12 -9.20
N LEU A 236 1.87 26.43 -8.42
CA LEU A 236 3.12 25.68 -8.44
C LEU A 236 2.92 24.22 -7.98
N GLN A 237 2.03 23.97 -7.03
CA GLN A 237 1.67 22.61 -6.62
C GLN A 237 1.05 21.83 -7.79
N ALA A 238 0.09 22.42 -8.52
CA ALA A 238 -0.50 21.81 -9.71
C ALA A 238 0.56 21.51 -10.79
N VAL A 239 1.53 22.42 -10.98
CA VAL A 239 2.69 22.19 -11.88
C VAL A 239 3.55 21.01 -11.44
N VAL A 240 3.67 20.77 -10.13
CA VAL A 240 4.44 19.64 -9.59
C VAL A 240 3.68 18.32 -9.71
N GLU A 241 2.37 18.31 -9.46
CA GLU A 241 1.51 17.10 -9.37
C GLU A 241 1.00 16.57 -10.73
N GLU A 242 0.61 17.43 -11.66
CA GLU A 242 -0.08 17.05 -12.92
C GLU A 242 0.86 16.60 -14.05
N ARG A 243 2.04 16.09 -13.69
CA ARG A 243 3.06 15.66 -14.66
C ARG A 243 2.86 14.19 -15.03
N PRO A 244 3.10 13.79 -16.29
CA PRO A 244 3.08 12.39 -16.68
C PRO A 244 4.16 11.64 -15.89
N LEU A 245 3.76 10.62 -15.14
CA LEU A 245 4.64 9.69 -14.46
C LEU A 245 5.39 8.89 -15.53
N ASP A 246 6.65 9.20 -15.79
CA ASP A 246 7.54 8.24 -16.43
C ASP A 246 7.73 7.07 -15.45
N GLU A 247 7.17 5.90 -15.80
CA GLU A 247 7.43 4.63 -15.13
C GLU A 247 8.94 4.36 -15.17
N GLY A 248 9.63 4.56 -14.04
CA GLY A 248 11.02 4.10 -13.90
C GLY A 248 11.91 4.85 -12.91
N VAL A 249 11.58 6.07 -12.50
CA VAL A 249 12.41 6.80 -11.51
C VAL A 249 11.52 7.46 -10.47
N THR A 250 11.25 6.73 -9.40
CA THR A 250 10.69 7.31 -8.18
C THR A 250 11.66 8.38 -7.67
N SER A 251 11.24 9.64 -7.73
CA SER A 251 11.93 10.75 -7.07
C SER A 251 11.79 10.55 -5.56
N SER A 252 12.75 9.84 -4.97
CA SER A 252 12.78 9.35 -3.60
C SER A 252 13.01 10.42 -2.51
N ILE A 253 12.69 11.69 -2.77
CA ILE A 253 12.92 12.78 -1.83
C ILE A 253 11.71 13.72 -1.76
N GLY A 254 10.81 13.46 -0.81
CA GLY A 254 9.82 14.42 -0.31
C GLY A 254 8.39 13.89 -0.28
N LEU A 255 7.70 14.13 0.85
CA LEU A 255 6.28 13.90 1.23
C LEU A 255 5.61 12.54 0.87
N GLY A 256 5.90 11.96 -0.29
CA GLY A 256 5.49 10.62 -0.74
C GLY A 256 6.27 9.47 -0.11
N MET A 257 7.40 9.73 0.58
CA MET A 257 8.17 8.72 1.34
C MET A 257 7.33 7.96 2.37
N TRP A 258 6.21 8.54 2.80
CA TRP A 258 5.34 8.04 3.87
C TRP A 258 3.91 7.73 3.41
N ALA A 259 3.55 8.10 2.18
CA ALA A 259 2.33 7.64 1.54
C ALA A 259 2.54 6.15 1.25
N GLY A 260 1.58 5.32 1.63
CA GLY A 260 1.68 3.87 1.46
C GLY A 260 1.73 3.49 -0.01
N GLU A 261 2.93 3.52 -0.60
CA GLU A 261 3.20 2.81 -1.83
C GLU A 261 3.12 1.32 -1.49
N LYS A 262 2.11 0.65 -2.04
CA LYS A 262 2.18 -0.78 -2.35
C LYS A 262 3.25 -0.97 -3.43
N GLY A 263 4.50 -0.63 -3.10
CA GLY A 263 5.65 -1.19 -3.79
C GLY A 263 5.66 -2.66 -3.41
N SER A 264 4.94 -3.47 -4.19
CA SER A 264 5.12 -4.91 -4.15
C SER A 264 6.54 -5.18 -4.61
N VAL A 265 7.49 -5.13 -3.68
CA VAL A 265 8.68 -5.96 -3.78
C VAL A 265 8.13 -7.38 -3.75
N THR A 266 7.85 -7.93 -4.92
CA THR A 266 7.59 -9.35 -5.07
C THR A 266 8.80 -10.05 -4.48
N SER A 267 8.63 -10.70 -3.32
CA SER A 267 9.61 -11.68 -2.89
C SER A 267 9.72 -12.69 -4.02
N LEU A 268 10.93 -12.92 -4.52
CA LEU A 268 11.17 -14.16 -5.23
C LEU A 268 11.01 -15.26 -4.17
N ASP A 269 9.87 -15.94 -4.18
CA ASP A 269 9.66 -17.15 -3.41
C ASP A 269 10.49 -18.24 -4.08
N VAL A 270 11.74 -18.39 -3.64
CA VAL A 270 12.60 -19.51 -4.03
C VAL A 270 12.18 -20.72 -3.18
N SER A 271 11.59 -21.73 -3.82
CA SER A 271 11.36 -23.03 -3.17
C SER A 271 12.69 -23.76 -3.04
N TRP A 272 13.13 -23.97 -1.80
CA TRP A 272 14.38 -24.70 -1.52
C TRP A 272 14.34 -26.17 -1.93
N GLU A 273 13.16 -26.71 -2.25
CA GLU A 273 12.96 -28.07 -2.75
C GLU A 273 13.70 -28.33 -4.09
N GLU A 274 13.98 -27.30 -4.90
CA GLU A 274 14.68 -27.45 -6.19
C GLU A 274 16.21 -27.31 -6.09
N HIS A 275 16.76 -26.99 -4.90
CA HIS A 275 18.17 -26.61 -4.74
C HIS A 275 18.99 -27.50 -3.79
N VAL A 276 18.39 -28.51 -3.18
CA VAL A 276 19.18 -29.59 -2.57
C VAL A 276 19.83 -30.38 -3.71
N PHE A 277 21.15 -30.53 -3.67
CA PHE A 277 22.02 -31.14 -4.71
C PHE A 277 22.45 -30.24 -5.88
N GLY A 278 23.19 -29.15 -5.58
CA GLY A 278 24.42 -28.81 -6.31
C GLY A 278 24.41 -28.73 -7.85
N LYS A 279 23.28 -28.44 -8.51
CA LYS A 279 23.20 -28.36 -9.99
C LYS A 279 22.52 -27.12 -10.57
N GLY A 280 22.28 -26.08 -9.78
CA GLY A 280 21.79 -24.80 -10.30
C GLY A 280 22.49 -23.61 -9.66
N ARG A 281 23.33 -22.89 -10.41
CA ARG A 281 23.67 -21.51 -10.02
C ARG A 281 22.43 -20.66 -10.28
N ILE A 282 21.92 -19.96 -9.26
CA ILE A 282 20.93 -18.90 -9.45
C ILE A 282 21.64 -17.78 -10.21
N GLN A 283 21.35 -17.64 -11.50
CA GLN A 283 21.71 -16.43 -12.24
C GLN A 283 20.67 -15.37 -11.91
N VAL A 284 21.02 -14.49 -10.98
CA VAL A 284 20.32 -13.21 -10.83
C VAL A 284 20.68 -12.39 -12.06
N PHE A 285 19.74 -12.20 -12.98
CA PHE A 285 19.90 -11.20 -14.03
C PHE A 285 19.78 -9.82 -13.37
N GLU A 286 20.92 -9.18 -13.10
CA GLU A 286 20.94 -7.74 -12.89
C GLU A 286 20.44 -7.09 -14.17
N ASN A 287 19.26 -6.47 -14.09
CA ASN A 287 18.63 -5.70 -15.16
C ASN A 287 18.34 -6.54 -16.41
N SER A 288 17.09 -7.00 -16.57
CA SER A 288 16.55 -7.34 -17.89
C SER A 288 16.57 -6.07 -18.74
N GLY A 289 17.72 -5.82 -19.38
CA GLY A 289 18.04 -4.67 -20.21
C GLY A 289 17.23 -4.64 -21.50
N ALA A 290 15.91 -4.60 -21.38
CA ALA A 290 15.04 -4.14 -22.45
C ALA A 290 15.17 -2.62 -22.55
N VAL A 291 16.24 -2.17 -23.20
CA VAL A 291 16.23 -0.86 -23.85
C VAL A 291 15.17 -0.97 -24.96
N PRO A 292 14.14 -0.10 -25.01
CA PRO A 292 13.21 -0.12 -26.13
C PRO A 292 14.02 0.12 -27.41
N THR A 293 13.89 -0.78 -28.37
CA THR A 293 14.54 -0.68 -29.67
C THR A 293 14.14 0.66 -30.33
N PRO A 294 15.09 1.45 -30.90
CA PRO A 294 14.79 2.76 -31.47
C PRO A 294 13.95 2.72 -32.76
N HIS A 295 13.38 1.57 -33.12
CA HIS A 295 12.76 1.31 -34.42
C HIS A 295 11.38 0.64 -34.33
N SER A 296 10.60 0.94 -33.28
CA SER A 296 9.15 0.68 -33.33
C SER A 296 8.49 1.64 -34.35
N ALA A 297 7.94 1.07 -35.42
CA ALA A 297 7.28 1.79 -36.51
C ALA A 297 5.84 2.25 -36.19
N TYR A 298 5.40 2.11 -34.94
CA TYR A 298 4.11 2.65 -34.47
C TYR A 298 4.36 3.81 -33.53
N ARG A 299 4.40 5.02 -34.10
CA ARG A 299 4.42 6.29 -33.36
C ARG A 299 3.01 6.86 -33.35
N LEU A 300 2.34 6.81 -32.20
CA LEU A 300 1.12 7.58 -31.96
C LEU A 300 1.45 9.05 -32.22
N ARG A 301 0.62 9.71 -33.05
CA ARG A 301 0.79 11.12 -33.43
C ARG A 301 0.85 11.99 -32.17
N LEU A 302 1.99 12.60 -31.90
CA LEU A 302 2.04 13.79 -31.04
C LEU A 302 1.38 14.95 -31.77
N ASP A 303 0.59 15.69 -31.01
CA ASP A 303 -0.15 16.86 -31.45
C ASP A 303 0.72 17.86 -32.23
N SER A 304 0.04 18.46 -33.19
CA SER A 304 0.47 19.52 -34.09
C SER A 304 1.49 20.49 -33.50
N LYS A 305 2.56 20.73 -34.27
CA LYS A 305 3.48 21.85 -34.11
C LYS A 305 2.70 23.16 -33.89
N ALA A 306 2.66 23.65 -32.66
CA ALA A 306 2.53 25.08 -32.42
C ALA A 306 3.85 25.73 -32.85
N GLY A 307 3.75 26.81 -33.64
CA GLY A 307 4.87 27.43 -34.33
C GLY A 307 6.09 27.74 -33.46
N ALA A 308 7.25 27.63 -34.09
CA ALA A 308 8.55 28.02 -33.56
C ALA A 308 8.49 29.43 -32.94
N GLY A 309 8.74 29.50 -31.63
CA GLY A 309 8.76 30.76 -30.90
C GLY A 309 8.68 30.58 -29.38
N MET A 310 9.78 30.13 -28.77
CA MET A 310 10.15 30.43 -27.38
C MET A 310 9.12 30.10 -26.26
N ASN A 311 8.80 28.84 -26.04
CA ASN A 311 8.33 28.37 -24.73
C ASN A 311 9.34 27.34 -24.20
N LYS A 312 10.39 27.80 -23.51
CA LYS A 312 11.22 26.89 -22.71
C LYS A 312 10.32 26.36 -21.60
N GLU A 313 10.02 25.07 -21.63
CA GLU A 313 9.27 24.39 -20.57
C GLU A 313 9.96 24.64 -19.21
N LEU A 314 9.18 24.83 -18.13
CA LEU A 314 9.68 24.97 -16.74
C LEU A 314 10.44 23.74 -16.20
N CYS A 315 10.82 22.81 -17.06
CA CYS A 315 11.44 21.55 -16.71
C CYS A 315 12.96 21.67 -16.54
N SER A 316 13.61 22.73 -17.04
CA SER A 316 15.07 22.90 -16.92
C SER A 316 15.47 23.71 -15.68
N ALA A 317 16.61 23.35 -15.08
CA ALA A 317 17.16 24.12 -13.96
C ALA A 317 17.35 25.61 -14.30
N GLU A 318 17.71 25.95 -15.54
CA GLU A 318 17.92 27.33 -15.98
C GLU A 318 16.65 28.19 -15.95
N THR A 319 15.50 27.66 -16.36
CA THR A 319 14.23 28.42 -16.38
C THR A 319 13.74 28.67 -14.95
N VAL A 320 13.87 27.66 -14.08
CA VAL A 320 13.60 27.78 -12.64
C VAL A 320 14.54 28.81 -12.00
N GLN A 321 15.83 28.77 -12.30
CA GLN A 321 16.81 29.76 -11.80
C GLN A 321 16.47 31.18 -12.26
N GLY A 322 16.09 31.38 -13.52
CA GLY A 322 15.71 32.70 -14.04
C GLY A 322 14.50 33.28 -13.32
N PHE A 323 13.46 32.47 -13.11
CA PHE A 323 12.27 32.89 -12.37
C PHE A 323 12.55 33.11 -10.87
N ALA A 324 13.20 32.15 -10.21
CA ALA A 324 13.59 32.25 -8.80
C ALA A 324 14.53 33.43 -8.54
N GLY A 325 15.39 33.77 -9.51
CA GLY A 325 16.25 34.96 -9.50
C GLY A 325 15.49 36.27 -9.32
N THR A 326 14.23 36.32 -9.76
CA THR A 326 13.36 37.50 -9.63
C THR A 326 12.43 37.38 -8.43
N LEU A 327 11.88 36.19 -8.18
CA LEU A 327 10.89 35.97 -7.12
C LEU A 327 11.51 35.96 -5.71
N VAL A 328 12.64 35.27 -5.51
CA VAL A 328 13.23 35.08 -4.17
C VAL A 328 13.60 36.40 -3.48
N PRO A 329 14.21 37.39 -4.16
CA PRO A 329 14.45 38.72 -3.56
C PRO A 329 13.15 39.39 -3.08
N LEU A 330 12.07 39.32 -3.87
CA LEU A 330 10.77 39.86 -3.48
C LEU A 330 10.20 39.13 -2.26
N LEU A 331 10.32 37.80 -2.21
CA LEU A 331 9.90 37.01 -1.04
C LEU A 331 10.68 37.39 0.22
N LEU A 332 11.98 37.71 0.10
CA LEU A 332 12.80 38.19 1.22
C LEU A 332 12.36 39.58 1.69
N GLU A 333 12.07 40.52 0.78
CA GLU A 333 11.51 41.83 1.14
C GLU A 333 10.18 41.65 1.90
N ILE A 334 9.30 40.75 1.44
CA ILE A 334 8.01 40.46 2.09
C ILE A 334 8.22 39.80 3.47
N TRP A 335 9.22 38.94 3.62
CA TRP A 335 9.59 38.35 4.91
C TRP A 335 10.06 39.40 5.93
N VAL A 336 10.94 40.31 5.52
CA VAL A 336 11.47 41.38 6.38
C VAL A 336 10.36 42.36 6.79
N GLU A 337 9.46 42.70 5.87
CA GLU A 337 8.28 43.52 6.17
C GLU A 337 7.36 42.84 7.20
N ALA A 338 7.12 41.52 7.05
CA ALA A 338 6.26 40.75 7.95
C ALA A 338 6.89 40.52 9.33
N ALA A 339 8.21 40.42 9.42
CA ALA A 339 8.96 40.26 10.67
C ALA A 339 9.07 41.56 11.51
N GLY A 340 8.52 42.68 11.03
CA GLY A 340 8.40 43.93 11.80
C GLY A 340 9.46 45.01 11.53
N GLY A 341 10.30 44.87 10.51
CA GLY A 341 11.35 45.84 10.17
C GLY A 341 12.39 46.08 11.29
N ASP A 342 13.42 46.87 11.03
CA ASP A 342 14.50 47.20 11.98
C ASP A 342 14.05 48.10 13.16
N HIS A 343 12.75 48.36 13.33
CA HIS A 343 12.22 49.38 14.24
C HIS A 343 11.74 48.88 15.60
N VAL A 344 12.00 47.63 15.99
CA VAL A 344 11.75 47.18 17.38
C VAL A 344 12.95 46.39 17.91
N GLN A 345 13.89 47.11 18.55
CA GLN A 345 14.91 46.54 19.43
C GLN A 345 14.27 46.12 20.76
N THR A 346 13.43 45.09 20.76
CA THR A 346 13.01 44.41 21.99
C THR A 346 13.22 42.90 21.84
N ASP A 347 13.50 42.21 22.94
CA ASP A 347 13.77 40.76 23.06
C ASP A 347 12.65 39.82 22.53
N SER A 348 11.60 40.38 21.92
CA SER A 348 10.39 39.73 21.41
C SER A 348 10.39 39.49 19.89
N GLY A 349 11.53 39.62 19.19
CA GLY A 349 11.62 39.47 17.73
C GLY A 349 11.25 38.08 17.19
N HIS A 350 11.13 37.08 18.05
CA HIS A 350 10.68 35.73 17.71
C HIS A 350 9.14 35.59 17.71
N LEU A 351 8.38 36.54 18.27
CA LEU A 351 6.92 36.46 18.36
C LEU A 351 6.25 37.15 17.17
N LEU A 352 5.41 36.41 16.45
CA LEU A 352 4.78 36.85 15.20
C LEU A 352 3.27 37.01 15.35
N SER A 353 2.68 37.94 14.57
CA SER A 353 1.22 37.98 14.37
C SER A 353 0.75 36.78 13.54
N ALA A 354 -0.52 36.40 13.66
CA ALA A 354 -1.08 35.30 12.87
C ALA A 354 -0.99 35.55 11.34
N GLU A 355 -1.11 36.81 10.92
CA GLU A 355 -0.99 37.21 9.52
C GLU A 355 0.46 37.09 9.01
N ALA A 356 1.44 37.54 9.81
CA ALA A 356 2.86 37.40 9.48
C ALA A 356 3.27 35.91 9.40
N MET A 357 2.78 35.09 10.32
CA MET A 357 3.04 33.65 10.34
C MET A 357 2.50 32.93 9.11
N ALA A 358 1.27 33.26 8.68
CA ALA A 358 0.68 32.69 7.46
C ALA A 358 1.45 33.08 6.20
N LEU A 359 1.90 34.33 6.12
CA LEU A 359 2.68 34.86 5.01
C LEU A 359 4.09 34.25 4.95
N MET A 360 4.77 34.13 6.08
CA MET A 360 6.07 33.46 6.19
C MET A 360 5.97 31.97 5.82
N PHE A 361 4.93 31.27 6.29
CA PHE A 361 4.69 29.88 5.92
C PHE A 361 4.49 29.70 4.42
N GLN A 362 3.75 30.62 3.80
CA GLN A 362 3.51 30.58 2.35
C GLN A 362 4.78 30.86 1.54
N ILE A 363 5.64 31.78 1.99
CA ILE A 363 6.96 32.02 1.39
C ILE A 363 7.77 30.72 1.38
N LEU A 364 7.87 30.04 2.53
CA LEU A 364 8.64 28.80 2.65
C LEU A 364 8.06 27.68 1.78
N THR A 365 6.73 27.59 1.71
CA THR A 365 6.02 26.64 0.84
C THR A 365 6.38 26.89 -0.63
N ILE A 366 6.35 28.15 -1.09
CA ILE A 366 6.76 28.51 -2.45
C ILE A 366 8.23 28.12 -2.70
N LEU A 367 9.14 28.41 -1.76
CA LEU A 367 10.55 28.00 -1.89
C LEU A 367 10.73 26.48 -2.00
N GLN A 368 9.92 25.69 -1.28
CA GLN A 368 9.90 24.24 -1.43
C GLN A 368 9.40 23.81 -2.80
N LEU A 369 8.31 24.41 -3.29
CA LEU A 369 7.72 24.07 -4.57
C LEU A 369 8.65 24.40 -5.73
N LEU A 370 9.30 25.57 -5.73
CA LEU A 370 10.27 25.99 -6.76
C LEU A 370 11.37 24.95 -6.98
N ARG A 371 11.87 24.33 -5.91
CA ARG A 371 12.87 23.25 -6.01
C ARG A 371 12.30 21.95 -6.58
N ARG A 372 11.04 21.64 -6.27
CA ARG A 372 10.33 20.44 -6.76
C ARG A 372 9.85 20.57 -8.21
N VAL A 373 9.94 21.76 -8.82
CA VAL A 373 9.61 21.98 -10.24
C VAL A 373 10.54 21.18 -11.15
N SER A 374 11.81 20.95 -10.80
CA SER A 374 12.71 20.10 -11.60
C SER A 374 12.69 18.64 -11.09
N PRO A 375 12.38 17.64 -11.95
CA PRO A 375 12.20 16.25 -11.53
C PRO A 375 13.49 15.42 -11.47
N HIS A 376 14.52 15.77 -12.26
CA HIS A 376 15.73 14.98 -12.36
C HIS A 376 16.70 15.29 -11.20
N ARG A 377 17.22 14.24 -10.56
CA ARG A 377 18.16 14.34 -9.42
C ARG A 377 19.36 15.23 -9.73
N ASP A 378 19.93 15.12 -10.93
CA ASP A 378 21.08 15.92 -11.36
C ASP A 378 20.74 17.40 -11.49
N GLN A 379 19.53 17.73 -11.96
CA GLN A 379 19.06 19.11 -12.07
C GLN A 379 18.68 19.68 -10.70
N GLN A 380 18.17 18.86 -9.77
CA GLN A 380 17.93 19.25 -8.38
C GLN A 380 19.23 19.59 -7.66
N ASP A 381 20.28 18.78 -7.82
CA ASP A 381 21.59 19.05 -7.21
C ASP A 381 22.20 20.38 -7.75
N ILE A 382 22.03 20.66 -9.06
CA ILE A 382 22.43 21.94 -9.67
C ILE A 382 21.62 23.12 -9.08
N LEU A 383 20.31 22.95 -8.90
CA LEU A 383 19.45 23.97 -8.32
C LEU A 383 19.79 24.24 -6.85
N ASP A 384 19.96 23.20 -6.04
CA ASP A 384 20.30 23.32 -4.62
C ASP A 384 21.66 24.02 -4.44
N ALA A 385 22.65 23.67 -5.27
CA ALA A 385 23.95 24.36 -5.30
C ALA A 385 23.81 25.85 -5.66
N TRP A 386 22.97 26.18 -6.65
CA TRP A 386 22.71 27.57 -7.03
C TRP A 386 21.99 28.36 -5.94
N PHE A 387 20.96 27.79 -5.29
CA PHE A 387 20.25 28.41 -4.17
C PHE A 387 21.20 28.68 -3.01
N ARG A 388 22.05 27.71 -2.67
CA ARG A 388 23.07 27.87 -1.63
C ARG A 388 24.00 29.04 -1.97
N LYS A 389 24.59 29.04 -3.17
CA LYS A 389 25.52 30.10 -3.60
C LYS A 389 24.88 31.49 -3.63
N SER A 390 23.61 31.57 -4.00
CA SER A 390 22.96 32.86 -4.29
C SER A 390 22.26 33.50 -3.09
N TYR A 391 21.77 32.70 -2.13
CA TYR A 391 20.85 33.16 -1.08
C TYR A 391 21.13 32.63 0.34
N LEU A 392 22.10 31.74 0.55
CA LEU A 392 22.34 31.18 1.91
C LEU A 392 22.64 32.27 2.93
N THR A 393 23.44 33.29 2.58
CA THR A 393 23.76 34.42 3.47
C THR A 393 22.52 35.20 3.88
N ASP A 394 21.64 35.47 2.91
CA ASP A 394 20.40 36.20 3.12
C ASP A 394 19.44 35.39 4.00
N PHE A 395 19.36 34.08 3.78
CA PHE A 395 18.51 33.19 4.59
C PHE A 395 19.04 33.05 6.03
N LYS A 396 20.35 32.97 6.23
CA LYS A 396 20.95 33.01 7.57
C LYS A 396 20.57 34.31 8.29
N HIS A 397 20.70 35.45 7.61
CA HIS A 397 20.44 36.76 8.22
C HIS A 397 18.95 37.03 8.48
N HIS A 398 18.05 36.63 7.58
CA HIS A 398 16.63 36.95 7.68
C HIS A 398 15.79 35.83 8.31
N PHE A 399 16.06 34.56 8.01
CA PHE A 399 15.23 33.45 8.50
C PHE A 399 15.72 32.91 9.84
N MET A 400 17.04 32.78 10.03
CA MET A 400 17.60 32.14 11.23
C MET A 400 17.86 33.10 12.41
N LYS A 401 17.84 34.42 12.19
CA LYS A 401 18.15 35.43 13.23
C LYS A 401 17.26 35.32 14.47
N ASN A 402 15.95 35.10 14.29
CA ASN A 402 14.97 35.02 15.38
C ASN A 402 14.35 33.60 15.50
N PHE A 403 15.00 32.58 14.94
CA PHE A 403 14.52 31.21 15.02
C PHE A 403 14.76 30.60 16.41
N PRO A 404 13.80 29.87 17.01
CA PRO A 404 12.47 29.51 16.48
C PRO A 404 11.38 30.57 16.73
N TYR A 405 10.42 30.67 15.80
CA TYR A 405 9.32 31.65 15.86
C TYR A 405 8.13 31.16 16.71
N GLY A 406 7.50 32.05 17.47
CA GLY A 406 6.32 31.82 18.31
C GLY A 406 5.15 32.73 17.94
N LEU A 407 3.96 32.47 18.50
CA LEU A 407 2.76 33.31 18.30
C LEU A 407 2.72 34.44 19.34
N LEU A 408 2.48 35.68 18.88
CA LEU A 408 2.23 36.82 19.77
C LEU A 408 0.78 36.78 20.28
N GLU A 409 0.58 36.43 21.56
CA GLU A 409 -0.74 36.48 22.18
C GLU A 409 -1.15 37.91 22.55
N VAL A 410 -2.02 38.54 21.74
CA VAL A 410 -2.62 39.83 22.08
C VAL A 410 -3.82 39.61 23.00
N ALA A 411 -3.72 40.04 24.26
CA ALA A 411 -4.82 40.01 25.22
C ALA A 411 -6.03 40.80 24.70
N ARG A 412 -7.09 40.11 24.26
CA ARG A 412 -8.34 40.75 23.84
C ARG A 412 -9.05 41.36 25.06
N HIS A 413 -8.97 42.69 25.22
CA HIS A 413 -9.86 43.41 26.13
C HIS A 413 -11.33 43.18 25.73
N LYS A 414 -12.09 42.49 26.59
CA LYS A 414 -13.55 42.33 26.48
C LYS A 414 -14.24 43.71 26.50
N LYS A 415 -14.57 44.26 25.34
CA LYS A 415 -15.59 45.32 25.24
C LYS A 415 -16.97 44.68 25.08
N LYS A 416 -17.85 44.98 26.04
CA LYS A 416 -19.26 44.57 26.13
C LYS A 416 -19.99 44.82 24.80
N ALA A 417 -20.58 43.75 24.25
CA ALA A 417 -21.50 43.83 23.12
C ALA A 417 -22.82 44.47 23.57
N ASN A 418 -23.32 45.43 22.80
CA ASN A 418 -24.73 45.82 22.82
C ASN A 418 -25.28 45.62 21.40
N GLY A 419 -26.32 44.80 21.29
CA GLY A 419 -26.84 44.31 20.01
C GLY A 419 -27.80 45.27 19.32
N LYS A 420 -27.79 45.22 17.98
CA LYS A 420 -28.94 45.12 17.05
C LYS A 420 -28.58 45.71 15.69
N ARG A 421 -28.46 44.86 14.66
CA ARG A 421 -29.07 45.04 13.32
C ARG A 421 -28.81 43.84 12.40
N ILE A 422 -29.87 43.04 12.24
CA ILE A 422 -30.48 42.51 11.00
C ILE A 422 -29.54 41.94 9.91
N ARG A 423 -29.75 40.64 9.66
CA ARG A 423 -29.25 39.81 8.55
C ARG A 423 -29.37 40.49 7.19
N GLN A 424 -28.23 40.65 6.52
CA GLN A 424 -28.09 40.59 5.07
C GLN A 424 -26.80 39.83 4.76
N GLN A 425 -26.91 38.51 4.61
CA GLN A 425 -25.85 37.66 4.08
C GLN A 425 -25.79 37.92 2.57
N VAL A 426 -24.87 38.81 2.16
CA VAL A 426 -24.31 38.82 0.81
C VAL A 426 -22.93 38.20 0.92
N VAL A 427 -22.71 37.19 0.09
CA VAL A 427 -21.48 36.41 -0.07
C VAL A 427 -20.33 37.35 -0.46
N ALA A 428 -19.60 37.87 0.53
CA ALA A 428 -18.23 38.32 0.38
C ALA A 428 -17.35 37.15 0.82
N GLY A 429 -16.57 36.61 -0.13
CA GLY A 429 -15.72 35.45 0.09
C GLY A 429 -14.70 35.70 1.18
N THR A 430 -14.91 35.09 2.34
CA THR A 430 -13.89 34.93 3.37
C THR A 430 -12.78 34.06 2.81
N VAL A 431 -11.65 34.66 2.45
CA VAL A 431 -10.40 33.92 2.31
C VAL A 431 -10.10 33.36 3.71
N ALA A 432 -10.25 32.05 3.87
CA ALA A 432 -9.90 31.35 5.09
C ALA A 432 -8.39 31.45 5.29
N SER A 433 -7.93 32.52 5.96
CA SER A 433 -6.60 32.55 6.55
C SER A 433 -6.60 31.53 7.68
N GLY A 434 -6.22 30.28 7.38
CA GLY A 434 -6.06 29.25 8.39
C GLY A 434 -5.05 29.72 9.44
N ASN A 435 -5.35 29.49 10.72
CA ASN A 435 -4.36 29.70 11.77
C ASN A 435 -3.21 28.72 11.55
N VAL A 436 -2.07 29.20 11.04
CA VAL A 436 -0.85 28.40 10.93
C VAL A 436 -0.31 28.18 12.34
N GLU A 437 -0.01 26.93 12.67
CA GLU A 437 0.63 26.61 13.95
C GLU A 437 2.12 27.01 13.92
N PRO A 438 2.68 27.57 15.01
CA PRO A 438 4.10 27.94 15.07
C PRO A 438 5.04 26.78 14.74
N LEU A 439 4.66 25.56 15.15
CA LEU A 439 5.40 24.35 14.85
C LEU A 439 5.48 24.09 13.34
N ALA A 440 4.37 24.26 12.60
CA ALA A 440 4.36 24.05 11.16
C ALA A 440 5.31 25.03 10.45
N LEU A 441 5.30 26.31 10.83
CA LEU A 441 6.24 27.31 10.30
C LEU A 441 7.70 26.91 10.53
N ASN A 442 8.06 26.62 11.77
CA ASN A 442 9.45 26.30 12.12
C ASN A 442 9.94 25.01 11.46
N VAL A 443 9.09 23.98 11.33
CA VAL A 443 9.47 22.73 10.66
C VAL A 443 9.65 22.94 9.16
N THR A 444 8.76 23.68 8.51
CA THR A 444 8.90 24.02 7.08
C THR A 444 10.16 24.86 6.84
N LEU A 445 10.50 25.77 7.77
CA LEU A 445 11.75 26.52 7.71
C LEU A 445 12.96 25.59 7.83
N CYS A 446 12.97 24.66 8.78
CA CYS A 446 14.02 23.65 8.90
C CYS A 446 14.18 22.82 7.62
N GLN A 447 13.07 22.38 7.01
CA GLN A 447 13.10 21.66 5.73
C GLN A 447 13.76 22.51 4.63
N VAL A 448 13.39 23.79 4.51
CA VAL A 448 13.99 24.71 3.52
C VAL A 448 15.47 24.89 3.78
N MET A 449 15.89 25.12 5.02
CA MET A 449 17.28 25.38 5.37
C MET A 449 18.17 24.16 5.18
N VAL A 450 17.75 22.97 5.64
CA VAL A 450 18.57 21.75 5.54
C VAL A 450 18.83 21.33 4.09
N THR A 451 17.93 21.65 3.14
CA THR A 451 18.20 21.42 1.71
C THR A 451 19.43 22.16 1.19
N LEU A 452 19.82 23.27 1.82
CA LEU A 452 20.96 24.08 1.39
C LEU A 452 22.29 23.57 1.95
N SER A 453 22.30 22.51 2.78
CA SER A 453 23.53 21.92 3.33
C SER A 453 24.36 21.20 2.24
N LEU A 454 25.69 21.23 2.37
CA LEU A 454 26.56 20.55 1.40
C LEU A 454 26.36 19.04 1.43
N ARG A 455 26.26 18.42 0.26
CA ARG A 455 26.32 16.95 0.11
C ARG A 455 27.78 16.53 -0.11
N GLY A 456 28.37 15.81 0.85
CA GLY A 456 29.46 14.88 0.57
C GLY A 456 30.88 15.42 0.40
N GLN A 457 31.34 16.36 1.26
CA GLN A 457 32.78 16.57 1.46
C GLN A 457 33.13 16.32 2.92
N ASP A 458 34.19 15.55 3.17
CA ASP A 458 34.58 14.99 4.49
C ASP A 458 35.04 16.05 5.52
N HIS A 459 34.92 17.35 5.23
CA HIS A 459 35.33 18.47 6.09
C HIS A 459 34.23 19.56 6.33
N VAL A 460 32.95 19.23 6.14
CA VAL A 460 31.83 20.20 6.16
C VAL A 460 31.31 20.56 7.57
N GLU A 461 31.68 19.85 8.63
CA GLU A 461 31.17 20.13 9.99
C GLU A 461 31.45 21.56 10.48
N ALA A 462 32.44 22.27 9.94
CA ALA A 462 32.82 23.61 10.39
C ALA A 462 32.02 24.75 9.73
N GLU A 463 31.68 24.65 8.44
CA GLU A 463 31.12 25.80 7.67
C GLU A 463 29.62 26.01 7.86
N ASP A 464 28.85 24.94 8.08
CA ASP A 464 27.38 25.02 8.24
C ASP A 464 26.92 24.84 9.71
N ALA A 465 27.85 24.61 10.64
CA ALA A 465 27.51 24.36 12.04
C ALA A 465 26.81 25.54 12.74
N ASP A 466 27.08 26.77 12.32
CA ASP A 466 26.52 28.00 12.89
C ASP A 466 24.98 28.02 12.81
N TRP A 467 24.40 27.61 11.69
CA TRP A 467 22.95 27.60 11.48
C TRP A 467 22.29 26.22 11.62
N LEU A 468 23.06 25.13 11.46
CA LEU A 468 22.54 23.77 11.69
C LEU A 468 22.40 23.46 13.19
N ARG A 469 23.22 24.05 14.08
CA ARG A 469 23.13 23.84 15.54
C ARG A 469 21.75 24.24 16.12
N PRO A 470 21.22 25.46 15.87
CA PRO A 470 19.87 25.83 16.32
C PRO A 470 18.79 24.86 15.84
N ILE A 471 18.88 24.38 14.59
CA ILE A 471 17.94 23.41 14.03
C ILE A 471 18.00 22.07 14.79
N ARG A 472 19.21 21.58 15.12
CA ARG A 472 19.37 20.35 15.93
C ARG A 472 18.77 20.50 17.32
N VAL A 473 19.02 21.63 17.99
CA VAL A 473 18.46 21.91 19.32
C VAL A 473 16.93 21.94 19.26
N PHE A 474 16.37 22.66 18.29
CA PHE A 474 14.92 22.72 18.08
C PHE A 474 14.29 21.34 17.84
N ILE A 475 14.90 20.52 16.97
CA ILE A 475 14.41 19.15 16.71
C ILE A 475 14.46 18.31 17.97
N ARG A 476 15.58 18.36 18.71
CA ARG A 476 15.78 17.59 19.95
C ARG A 476 14.73 17.96 20.99
N GLU A 477 14.54 19.25 21.24
CA GLU A 477 13.53 19.73 22.19
C GLU A 477 12.12 19.33 21.72
N THR A 478 11.78 19.55 20.45
CA THR A 478 10.45 19.22 19.92
C THR A 478 10.10 17.74 20.04
N LEU A 479 11.05 16.83 19.76
CA LEU A 479 10.86 15.39 19.87
C LEU A 479 10.96 14.87 21.31
N SER A 480 11.66 15.58 22.20
CA SER A 480 11.87 15.15 23.59
C SER A 480 10.84 15.72 24.57
N ASN A 481 10.15 16.81 24.22
CA ASN A 481 9.25 17.56 25.11
C ASN A 481 7.92 16.84 25.45
N GLY A 482 7.72 15.58 25.05
CA GLY A 482 6.55 14.78 25.43
C GLY A 482 5.21 15.26 24.87
N GLY A 483 5.22 16.28 24.00
CA GLY A 483 4.03 16.83 23.35
C GLY A 483 3.44 15.85 22.33
N LYS A 484 2.09 15.83 22.22
CA LYS A 484 1.40 15.05 21.19
C LYS A 484 1.63 15.70 19.82
N LEU A 485 2.60 15.18 19.06
CA LEU A 485 2.83 15.60 17.67
C LEU A 485 1.79 14.98 16.74
N SER A 486 1.26 15.79 15.81
CA SER A 486 0.42 15.27 14.72
C SER A 486 1.25 14.42 13.76
N SER A 487 0.63 13.45 13.09
CA SER A 487 1.31 12.62 12.08
C SER A 487 1.96 13.47 10.97
N LYS A 488 1.30 14.57 10.56
CA LYS A 488 1.83 15.51 9.56
C LYS A 488 3.08 16.24 10.05
N HIS A 489 3.06 16.77 11.29
CA HIS A 489 4.20 17.47 11.86
C HIS A 489 5.38 16.52 12.10
N LEU A 490 5.12 15.30 12.56
CA LEU A 490 6.17 14.30 12.72
C LEU A 490 6.79 13.89 11.37
N ALA A 491 5.97 13.64 10.34
CA ALA A 491 6.48 13.29 9.01
C ALA A 491 7.45 14.35 8.48
N ALA A 492 7.07 15.62 8.60
CA ALA A 492 7.89 16.75 8.19
C ALA A 492 9.19 16.86 9.02
N LEU A 493 9.12 16.68 10.35
CA LEU A 493 10.29 16.64 11.23
C LEU A 493 11.25 15.50 10.87
N LEU A 494 10.75 14.29 10.66
CA LEU A 494 11.59 13.14 10.31
C LEU A 494 12.25 13.30 8.95
N GLU A 495 11.62 14.01 8.00
CA GLU A 495 12.28 14.39 6.74
C GLU A 495 13.48 15.31 6.99
N VAL A 496 13.37 16.28 7.91
CA VAL A 496 14.51 17.12 8.29
C VAL A 496 15.61 16.27 8.92
N VAL A 497 15.25 15.42 9.90
CA VAL A 497 16.21 14.52 10.57
C VAL A 497 16.95 13.65 9.57
N TRP A 498 16.19 13.00 8.68
CA TRP A 498 16.71 12.17 7.61
C TRP A 498 17.76 12.90 6.78
N ARG A 499 17.40 14.09 6.25
CA ARG A 499 18.30 14.89 5.42
C ARG A 499 19.56 15.27 6.19
N MET A 500 19.45 15.67 7.46
CA MET A 500 20.62 16.02 8.28
C MET A 500 21.56 14.83 8.52
N ILE A 501 21.01 13.63 8.73
CA ILE A 501 21.82 12.40 8.88
C ILE A 501 22.59 12.10 7.59
N VAL A 502 21.93 12.21 6.43
CA VAL A 502 22.52 11.91 5.13
C VAL A 502 23.56 12.95 4.72
N THR A 503 23.33 14.24 5.02
CA THR A 503 24.24 15.33 4.60
C THR A 503 25.44 15.51 5.52
N GLN A 504 25.27 15.46 6.84
CA GLN A 504 26.37 15.73 7.79
C GLN A 504 27.34 14.54 7.95
N ARG A 505 26.91 13.31 7.67
CA ARG A 505 27.72 12.06 7.75
C ARG A 505 28.52 11.87 9.05
N SER A 506 28.07 12.49 10.12
CA SER A 506 28.74 12.51 11.42
C SER A 506 28.08 11.55 12.38
N ARG A 507 28.87 10.65 12.96
CA ARG A 507 28.35 9.69 13.94
C ARG A 507 27.73 10.38 15.15
N VAL A 508 28.39 11.41 15.70
CA VAL A 508 27.93 12.12 16.90
C VAL A 508 26.57 12.75 16.65
N VAL A 509 26.42 13.39 15.48
CA VAL A 509 25.16 14.05 15.13
C VAL A 509 24.06 13.03 14.82
N THR A 510 24.39 11.95 14.14
CA THR A 510 23.44 10.88 13.86
C THR A 510 22.96 10.21 15.14
N ASP A 511 23.85 9.85 16.07
CA ASP A 511 23.44 9.26 17.34
C ASP A 511 22.59 10.25 18.16
N ASP A 512 22.92 11.53 18.18
CA ASP A 512 22.15 12.57 18.86
C ASP A 512 20.72 12.74 18.29
N LEU A 513 20.61 12.84 16.96
CA LEU A 513 19.32 12.97 16.27
C LEU A 513 18.47 11.70 16.40
N LEU A 514 19.08 10.53 16.24
CA LEU A 514 18.38 9.25 16.41
C LEU A 514 17.95 9.03 17.86
N GLN A 515 18.73 9.49 18.83
CA GLN A 515 18.34 9.44 20.24
C GLN A 515 17.05 10.26 20.48
N ALA A 516 16.92 11.46 19.90
CA ALA A 516 15.70 12.25 20.01
C ALA A 516 14.47 11.55 19.40
N VAL A 517 14.64 10.95 18.20
CA VAL A 517 13.58 10.16 17.55
C VAL A 517 13.24 8.90 18.37
N TYR A 518 14.23 8.27 18.97
CA TYR A 518 14.05 7.08 19.80
C TYR A 518 13.30 7.40 21.10
N VAL A 519 13.57 8.55 21.73
CA VAL A 519 12.80 9.04 22.90
C VAL A 519 11.33 9.24 22.53
N GLN A 520 11.04 9.86 21.37
CA GLN A 520 9.67 10.00 20.88
C GLN A 520 9.03 8.62 20.67
N TYR A 521 9.75 7.66 20.10
CA TYR A 521 9.28 6.29 19.87
C TYR A 521 9.00 5.48 21.14
N GLN A 522 9.68 5.78 22.25
CA GLN A 522 9.48 5.10 23.54
C GLN A 522 8.25 5.60 24.31
N GLN A 523 7.57 6.66 23.85
CA GLN A 523 6.37 7.17 24.51
C GLN A 523 5.23 6.12 24.46
N ARG A 524 4.58 5.88 25.60
CA ARG A 524 3.56 4.84 25.75
C ARG A 524 2.25 5.15 25.02
N ASN A 525 1.86 6.42 24.94
CA ASN A 525 0.54 6.86 24.45
C ASN A 525 0.60 7.50 23.06
N LEU A 526 1.28 6.84 22.11
CA LEU A 526 1.35 7.30 20.72
C LEU A 526 0.14 6.79 19.91
N ALA A 527 -0.38 7.64 19.03
CA ALA A 527 -1.33 7.19 18.01
C ALA A 527 -0.65 6.18 17.06
N VAL A 528 -1.41 5.19 16.58
CA VAL A 528 -0.89 4.13 15.68
C VAL A 528 -0.22 4.72 14.45
N SER A 529 -0.79 5.77 13.85
CA SER A 529 -0.21 6.47 12.69
C SER A 529 1.16 7.07 12.98
N VAL A 530 1.37 7.63 14.17
CA VAL A 530 2.64 8.20 14.62
C VAL A 530 3.66 7.08 14.88
N ARG A 531 3.24 5.99 15.54
CA ARG A 531 4.11 4.84 15.81
C ARG A 531 4.57 4.13 14.53
N SER A 532 3.65 3.92 13.57
CA SER A 532 3.98 3.37 12.26
C SER A 532 4.97 4.25 11.49
N LEU A 533 4.83 5.57 11.59
CA LEU A 533 5.74 6.51 10.94
C LEU A 533 7.15 6.45 11.55
N LEU A 534 7.27 6.39 12.87
CA LEU A 534 8.58 6.18 13.53
C LEU A 534 9.20 4.82 13.19
N LEU A 535 8.41 3.76 13.12
CA LEU A 535 8.89 2.43 12.75
C LEU A 535 9.44 2.41 11.32
N ARG A 536 8.67 2.97 10.36
CA ARG A 536 9.10 3.12 8.97
C ARG A 536 10.37 3.95 8.83
N PHE A 537 10.54 4.99 9.66
CA PHE A 537 11.76 5.81 9.69
C PHE A 537 13.01 4.99 9.96
N PHE A 538 13.01 4.27 11.08
CA PHE A 538 14.16 3.46 11.47
C PHE A 538 14.37 2.27 10.53
N SER A 539 13.29 1.66 10.05
CA SER A 539 13.35 0.59 9.05
C SER A 539 14.04 1.07 7.76
N HIS A 540 13.64 2.25 7.26
CA HIS A 540 14.24 2.85 6.06
C HIS A 540 15.71 3.22 6.28
N LEU A 541 16.07 3.77 7.44
CA LEU A 541 17.46 4.06 7.81
C LEU A 541 18.32 2.79 7.79
N TYR A 542 17.81 1.69 8.36
CA TYR A 542 18.51 0.42 8.38
C TYR A 542 18.67 -0.20 6.98
N ILE A 543 17.64 -0.10 6.13
CA ILE A 543 17.74 -0.59 4.75
C ILE A 543 18.83 0.17 3.99
N GLN A 544 18.91 1.49 4.18
CA GLN A 544 19.86 2.37 3.49
C GLN A 544 21.28 2.38 4.05
N GLU A 545 21.52 1.78 5.22
CA GLU A 545 22.86 1.65 5.84
C GLU A 545 23.95 1.19 4.85
N HIS A 546 23.56 0.35 3.88
CA HIS A 546 24.45 -0.29 2.91
C HIS A 546 24.73 0.58 1.67
N GLN A 547 24.10 1.75 1.53
CA GLN A 547 24.23 2.68 0.40
C GLN A 547 25.19 3.84 0.72
N ASN A 548 26.45 3.54 1.07
CA ASN A 548 27.54 4.52 1.30
C ASN A 548 27.42 5.41 2.57
N HIS A 549 26.80 4.93 3.65
CA HIS A 549 26.62 5.68 4.90
C HIS A 549 27.14 4.93 6.16
N PRO A 550 28.47 4.81 6.35
CA PRO A 550 29.07 4.01 7.43
C PRO A 550 28.79 4.55 8.84
N HIS A 551 28.42 5.83 8.95
CA HIS A 551 28.05 6.46 10.23
C HIS A 551 26.68 5.97 10.74
N ILE A 552 25.76 5.57 9.85
CA ILE A 552 24.46 4.96 10.21
C ILE A 552 24.70 3.54 10.75
N ALA A 553 25.55 2.77 10.06
CA ALA A 553 25.89 1.39 10.43
C ALA A 553 26.47 1.26 11.84
N ARG A 554 27.25 2.27 12.24
CA ARG A 554 27.95 2.31 13.53
C ARG A 554 27.11 2.96 14.64
N SER A 555 25.86 3.31 14.35
CA SER A 555 24.95 3.94 15.32
C SER A 555 24.55 2.95 16.41
N ARG A 556 24.80 3.32 17.67
CA ARG A 556 24.38 2.51 18.83
C ARG A 556 22.87 2.57 19.04
N ILE A 557 22.24 3.68 18.66
CA ILE A 557 20.80 3.89 18.84
C ILE A 557 20.01 3.01 17.87
N LEU A 558 20.44 2.94 16.60
CA LEU A 558 19.82 2.08 15.60
C LEU A 558 19.92 0.59 15.99
N ALA A 559 21.10 0.15 16.43
CA ALA A 559 21.32 -1.20 16.93
C ALA A 559 20.43 -1.53 18.15
N ARG A 560 20.35 -0.61 19.12
CA ARG A 560 19.47 -0.75 20.29
C ARG A 560 17.99 -0.80 19.91
N TRP A 561 17.57 0.00 18.94
CA TRP A 561 16.20 -0.02 18.44
C TRP A 561 15.87 -1.37 17.78
N LEU A 562 16.73 -1.88 16.90
CA LEU A 562 16.59 -3.20 16.26
C LEU A 562 16.49 -4.32 17.32
N ALA A 563 17.38 -4.32 18.31
CA ALA A 563 17.37 -5.28 19.40
C ALA A 563 16.08 -5.24 20.24
N SER A 564 15.34 -4.12 20.23
CA SER A 564 14.07 -4.01 20.96
C SER A 564 12.86 -4.59 20.21
N LEU A 565 12.98 -4.84 18.90
CA LEU A 565 11.83 -5.25 18.08
C LEU A 565 11.26 -6.63 18.44
N PRO A 566 12.07 -7.68 18.74
CA PRO A 566 11.54 -8.98 19.16
C PRO A 566 10.72 -8.90 20.45
N VAL A 567 11.19 -8.13 21.43
CA VAL A 567 10.46 -7.90 22.69
C VAL A 567 9.12 -7.20 22.45
N GLN A 568 9.11 -6.20 21.56
CA GLN A 568 7.87 -5.51 21.20
C GLN A 568 6.89 -6.39 20.43
N LEU A 569 7.40 -7.29 19.59
CA LEU A 569 6.57 -8.24 18.86
C LEU A 569 5.80 -9.13 19.84
N VAL A 570 6.49 -9.67 20.86
CA VAL A 570 5.86 -10.46 21.94
C VAL A 570 4.83 -9.64 22.72
N GLN A 571 5.14 -8.38 23.05
CA GLN A 571 4.23 -7.51 23.79
C GLN A 571 2.98 -7.10 22.99
N LEU A 572 3.10 -6.99 21.67
CA LEU A 572 2.01 -6.60 20.78
C LEU A 572 1.14 -7.79 20.38
N GLY A 573 1.71 -8.90 19.91
CA GLY A 573 0.96 -10.11 19.53
C GLY A 573 -0.31 -9.79 18.72
N SER A 574 -1.46 -10.33 19.14
CA SER A 574 -2.81 -10.03 18.60
C SER A 574 -3.34 -8.64 18.94
N ARG A 575 -2.79 -7.94 19.92
CA ARG A 575 -3.32 -6.63 20.36
C ARG A 575 -3.28 -5.59 19.23
N ASN A 576 -2.31 -5.71 18.32
CA ASN A 576 -2.28 -4.90 17.11
C ASN A 576 -1.58 -5.64 15.95
N PRO A 577 -2.30 -6.46 15.16
CA PRO A 577 -1.70 -7.30 14.12
C PRO A 577 -1.05 -6.48 13.00
N GLN A 578 -1.56 -5.27 12.71
CA GLN A 578 -0.99 -4.38 11.70
C GLN A 578 0.41 -3.89 12.09
N LEU A 579 0.62 -3.51 13.35
CA LEU A 579 1.94 -3.12 13.85
C LEU A 579 2.88 -4.33 13.96
N SER A 580 2.38 -5.48 14.40
CA SER A 580 3.16 -6.73 14.44
C SER A 580 3.68 -7.11 13.04
N ALA A 581 2.84 -7.00 12.01
CA ALA A 581 3.25 -7.23 10.62
C ALA A 581 4.35 -6.25 10.15
N GLN A 582 4.24 -4.96 10.50
CA GLN A 582 5.27 -3.96 10.17
C GLN A 582 6.61 -4.23 10.90
N LEU A 583 6.57 -4.73 12.14
CA LEU A 583 7.78 -5.16 12.84
C LEU A 583 8.45 -6.32 12.11
N LEU A 584 7.68 -7.31 11.66
CA LEU A 584 8.19 -8.47 10.91
C LEU A 584 8.85 -8.06 9.58
N GLU A 585 8.36 -7.02 8.91
CA GLU A 585 8.98 -6.46 7.69
C GLU A 585 10.38 -5.92 7.91
N THR A 586 10.71 -5.54 9.15
CA THR A 586 12.05 -5.08 9.51
C THR A 586 12.89 -6.19 10.12
N ILE A 587 12.29 -7.03 10.99
CA ILE A 587 12.98 -8.13 11.66
C ILE A 587 13.49 -9.15 10.64
N HIS A 588 12.69 -9.54 9.65
CA HIS A 588 13.07 -10.59 8.70
C HIS A 588 14.31 -10.21 7.85
N PRO A 589 14.35 -9.05 7.15
CA PRO A 589 15.56 -8.63 6.43
C PRO A 589 16.76 -8.41 7.36
N ALA A 590 16.54 -7.96 8.59
CA ALA A 590 17.62 -7.73 9.54
C ALA A 590 18.23 -9.03 10.08
N ALA A 591 17.40 -10.06 10.28
CA ALA A 591 17.84 -11.41 10.61
C ALA A 591 18.59 -12.05 9.43
N ALA A 592 18.09 -11.89 8.21
CA ALA A 592 18.74 -12.37 6.98
C ALA A 592 20.12 -11.74 6.75
N ARG A 593 20.32 -10.49 7.18
CA ARG A 593 21.62 -9.79 7.13
C ARG A 593 22.57 -10.16 8.27
N GLY A 594 22.17 -11.01 9.22
CA GLY A 594 23.03 -11.46 10.31
C GLY A 594 23.30 -10.40 11.39
N ASN A 595 22.37 -9.47 11.63
CA ASN A 595 22.56 -8.45 12.67
C ASN A 595 22.66 -9.09 14.08
N LYS A 596 23.82 -8.97 14.72
CA LYS A 596 24.13 -9.68 15.98
C LYS A 596 23.19 -9.33 17.14
N ASP A 597 22.92 -8.05 17.36
CA ASP A 597 22.10 -7.59 18.49
C ASP A 597 20.63 -8.03 18.33
N LEU A 598 20.10 -7.99 17.10
CA LEU A 598 18.77 -8.51 16.80
C LEU A 598 18.70 -10.02 16.99
N LEU A 599 19.67 -10.78 16.47
CA LEU A 599 19.68 -12.24 16.58
C LEU A 599 19.77 -12.72 18.04
N GLN A 600 20.57 -12.04 18.87
CA GLN A 600 20.62 -12.30 20.32
C GLN A 600 19.28 -12.03 21.00
N SER A 601 18.60 -10.94 20.61
CA SER A 601 17.27 -10.62 21.14
C SER A 601 16.20 -11.61 20.67
N LEU A 602 16.25 -12.06 19.41
CA LEU A 602 15.38 -13.11 18.88
C LEU A 602 15.60 -14.42 19.65
N GLN A 603 16.85 -14.83 19.87
CA GLN A 603 17.18 -16.02 20.64
C GLN A 603 16.59 -15.98 22.05
N LYS A 604 16.74 -14.85 22.74
CA LYS A 604 16.27 -14.67 24.11
C LYS A 604 14.74 -14.75 24.22
N ASN A 605 14.02 -14.26 23.21
CA ASN A 605 12.55 -14.21 23.22
C ASN A 605 11.91 -15.35 22.41
N ALA A 606 12.69 -16.30 21.87
CA ALA A 606 12.20 -17.31 20.95
C ALA A 606 11.05 -18.14 21.56
N CYS A 607 11.19 -18.64 22.78
CA CYS A 607 10.14 -19.44 23.43
C CYS A 607 8.83 -18.66 23.59
N SER A 608 8.87 -17.34 23.82
CA SER A 608 7.65 -16.51 23.89
C SER A 608 7.05 -16.19 22.52
N ILE A 609 7.88 -16.08 21.47
CA ILE A 609 7.41 -15.83 20.09
C ILE A 609 6.73 -17.08 19.53
N TYR A 610 7.30 -18.26 19.81
CA TYR A 610 6.85 -19.56 19.32
C TYR A 610 6.09 -20.36 20.39
N ASP A 611 5.53 -19.69 21.39
CA ASP A 611 4.69 -20.35 22.38
C ASP A 611 3.46 -20.98 21.70
N PRO A 612 3.12 -22.24 22.02
CA PRO A 612 2.05 -22.98 21.34
C PRO A 612 0.64 -22.48 21.66
N GLN A 613 0.45 -21.67 22.71
CA GLN A 613 -0.84 -21.15 23.14
C GLN A 613 -0.98 -19.66 22.81
N GLU A 614 -0.04 -18.85 23.29
CA GLU A 614 -0.08 -17.39 23.25
C GLU A 614 0.99 -16.78 22.33
N GLY A 615 1.78 -17.62 21.66
CA GLY A 615 2.88 -17.17 20.81
C GLY A 615 2.41 -16.40 19.59
N CYS A 616 3.25 -15.49 19.12
CA CYS A 616 3.01 -14.72 17.91
C CYS A 616 2.79 -15.61 16.68
N VAL A 617 3.41 -16.80 16.64
CA VAL A 617 3.28 -17.77 15.54
C VAL A 617 1.88 -18.37 15.44
N VAL A 618 1.14 -18.45 16.55
CA VAL A 618 -0.22 -19.00 16.60
C VAL A 618 -1.27 -17.88 16.48
N VAL A 619 -0.96 -16.72 17.05
CA VAL A 619 -1.93 -15.65 17.27
C VAL A 619 -2.04 -14.65 16.11
N LEU A 620 -1.01 -14.55 15.25
CA LEU A 620 -1.00 -13.62 14.11
C LEU A 620 -1.58 -14.23 12.82
N PRO A 621 -1.97 -13.41 11.82
CA PRO A 621 -2.48 -13.90 10.52
C PRO A 621 -1.43 -14.71 9.72
N VAL A 622 -1.90 -15.57 8.82
CA VAL A 622 -1.11 -16.56 8.05
C VAL A 622 0.16 -15.98 7.40
N GLU A 623 0.10 -14.79 6.83
CA GLU A 623 1.24 -14.11 6.18
C GLU A 623 2.33 -13.73 7.19
N SER A 624 1.93 -13.34 8.40
CA SER A 624 2.85 -13.09 9.50
C SER A 624 3.40 -14.39 10.07
N GLN A 625 2.59 -15.45 10.14
CA GLN A 625 3.04 -16.79 10.53
C GLN A 625 4.11 -17.32 9.57
N LYS A 626 3.90 -17.20 8.24
CA LYS A 626 4.88 -17.57 7.21
C LYS A 626 6.22 -16.84 7.42
N ARG A 627 6.19 -15.53 7.66
CA ARG A 627 7.40 -14.73 7.95
C ARG A 627 8.08 -15.16 9.25
N LEU A 628 7.32 -15.51 10.29
CA LEU A 628 7.87 -16.03 11.54
C LEU A 628 8.59 -17.37 11.31
N VAL A 629 7.96 -18.30 10.59
CA VAL A 629 8.60 -19.57 10.23
C VAL A 629 9.89 -19.33 9.43
N GLN A 630 9.92 -18.37 8.51
CA GLN A 630 11.14 -17.98 7.79
C GLN A 630 12.22 -17.37 8.72
N ILE A 631 11.82 -16.62 9.75
CA ILE A 631 12.76 -16.04 10.73
C ILE A 631 13.46 -17.14 11.53
N LEU A 632 12.81 -18.28 11.80
CA LEU A 632 13.44 -19.44 12.49
C LEU A 632 14.74 -19.85 11.80
N HIS A 633 14.80 -19.80 10.46
CA HIS A 633 16.00 -20.15 9.72
C HIS A 633 17.22 -19.30 10.11
N PHE A 634 17.04 -18.08 10.63
CA PHE A 634 18.13 -17.19 11.01
C PHE A 634 18.45 -17.22 12.51
N VAL A 635 17.64 -17.89 13.33
CA VAL A 635 17.88 -17.99 14.78
C VAL A 635 19.22 -18.73 15.01
N PRO A 636 20.10 -18.22 15.90
CA PRO A 636 21.42 -18.81 16.11
C PRO A 636 21.38 -20.27 16.58
N ALA A 637 20.56 -20.58 17.61
CA ALA A 637 20.49 -21.89 18.22
C ALA A 637 19.05 -22.29 18.60
N PHE A 638 18.78 -23.59 18.63
CA PHE A 638 17.50 -24.15 19.03
C PHE A 638 17.66 -24.90 20.35
N PRO A 639 17.41 -24.23 21.51
CA PRO A 639 17.42 -24.92 22.79
C PRO A 639 16.28 -25.94 22.88
N ALA A 640 16.43 -26.96 23.72
CA ALA A 640 15.42 -28.00 23.91
C ALA A 640 14.02 -27.45 24.26
N GLU A 641 13.96 -26.39 25.08
CA GLU A 641 12.70 -25.70 25.40
C GLU A 641 12.01 -25.14 24.16
N LEU A 642 12.77 -24.50 23.25
CA LEU A 642 12.21 -23.96 22.02
C LEU A 642 11.72 -25.08 21.09
N LEU A 643 12.49 -26.17 20.98
CA LEU A 643 12.08 -27.34 20.18
C LEU A 643 10.80 -27.98 20.72
N ALA A 644 10.64 -28.05 22.04
CA ALA A 644 9.40 -28.51 22.66
C ALA A 644 8.21 -27.60 22.29
N CYS A 645 8.37 -26.28 22.38
CA CYS A 645 7.35 -25.32 21.93
C CYS A 645 7.02 -25.52 20.45
N LEU A 646 8.03 -25.62 19.58
CA LEU A 646 7.86 -25.79 18.13
C LEU A 646 7.15 -27.10 17.78
N SER A 647 7.44 -28.19 18.49
CA SER A 647 6.76 -29.47 18.30
C SER A 647 5.27 -29.37 18.65
N GLN A 648 4.94 -28.69 19.74
CA GLN A 648 3.55 -28.41 20.11
C GLN A 648 2.86 -27.47 19.10
N VAL A 649 3.56 -26.45 18.59
CA VAL A 649 3.02 -25.56 17.54
C VAL A 649 2.65 -26.36 16.28
N CYS A 650 3.49 -27.32 15.87
CA CYS A 650 3.16 -28.21 14.75
C CYS A 650 1.87 -29.02 15.05
N ASN A 651 1.75 -29.60 16.24
CA ASN A 651 0.71 -30.58 16.54
C ASN A 651 -0.66 -30.02 17.01
N THR A 652 -0.71 -28.78 17.51
CA THR A 652 -1.95 -28.18 18.06
C THR A 652 -3.03 -27.84 17.03
N GLY A 653 -2.74 -27.93 15.72
CA GLY A 653 -3.69 -27.59 14.65
C GLY A 653 -3.99 -26.09 14.51
N ARG A 654 -3.28 -25.24 15.28
CA ARG A 654 -3.45 -23.78 15.28
C ARG A 654 -2.70 -23.07 14.13
N VAL A 655 -1.72 -23.77 13.58
CA VAL A 655 -0.95 -23.40 12.38
C VAL A 655 -1.31 -24.41 11.30
N SER A 656 -1.41 -23.99 10.04
CA SER A 656 -1.74 -24.90 8.94
C SER A 656 -0.68 -26.00 8.78
N ALA A 657 -1.09 -27.19 8.34
CA ALA A 657 -0.18 -28.30 8.04
C ALA A 657 1.00 -27.85 7.15
N SER A 658 0.74 -27.08 6.09
CA SER A 658 1.77 -26.52 5.20
C SER A 658 2.83 -25.64 5.90
N LEU A 659 2.44 -24.87 6.91
CA LEU A 659 3.35 -24.04 7.69
C LEU A 659 4.12 -24.88 8.72
N ALA A 660 3.48 -25.88 9.31
CA ALA A 660 4.13 -26.86 10.19
C ALA A 660 5.20 -27.67 9.42
N THR A 661 4.90 -28.11 8.20
CA THR A 661 5.85 -28.75 7.27
C THR A 661 7.05 -27.84 7.00
N MET A 662 6.83 -26.56 6.69
CA MET A 662 7.91 -25.60 6.45
C MET A 662 8.80 -25.40 7.69
N LEU A 663 8.20 -25.39 8.88
CA LEU A 663 8.91 -25.28 10.15
C LEU A 663 9.79 -26.51 10.40
N ILE A 664 9.24 -27.72 10.22
CA ILE A 664 9.98 -29.00 10.36
C ILE A 664 11.17 -29.02 9.41
N ARG A 665 10.96 -28.66 8.13
CA ARG A 665 12.04 -28.55 7.14
C ARG A 665 13.11 -27.53 7.52
N THR A 666 12.71 -26.41 8.11
CA THR A 666 13.66 -25.37 8.55
C THR A 666 14.59 -25.91 9.64
N ILE A 667 14.06 -26.69 10.58
CA ILE A 667 14.87 -27.38 11.61
C ILE A 667 15.73 -28.47 10.97
N HIS A 668 15.17 -29.26 10.06
CA HIS A 668 15.89 -30.29 9.31
C HIS A 668 17.13 -29.75 8.58
N LEU A 669 16.96 -28.68 7.80
CA LEU A 669 18.05 -28.03 7.06
C LEU A 669 19.11 -27.42 7.97
N ARG A 670 18.76 -27.06 9.19
CA ARG A 670 19.69 -26.51 10.20
C ARG A 670 20.35 -27.59 11.05
N SER A 671 20.08 -28.87 10.81
CA SER A 671 20.68 -29.98 11.57
C SER A 671 22.07 -30.36 11.03
N PRO A 672 23.05 -30.66 11.91
CA PRO A 672 24.34 -31.23 11.51
C PRO A 672 24.19 -32.53 10.72
N LEU A 673 23.19 -33.35 11.06
CA LEU A 673 22.90 -34.63 10.42
C LEU A 673 22.46 -34.48 8.94
N CYS A 674 22.02 -33.29 8.53
CA CYS A 674 21.67 -32.95 7.15
C CYS A 674 22.85 -32.27 6.39
N GLY A 675 24.04 -32.23 6.99
CA GLY A 675 25.23 -31.65 6.37
C GLY A 675 25.36 -30.13 6.54
N TRP A 676 24.66 -29.54 7.52
CA TRP A 676 24.86 -28.13 7.87
C TRP A 676 26.32 -27.87 8.29
N SER A 677 27.05 -27.11 7.47
CA SER A 677 28.42 -26.69 7.76
C SER A 677 28.44 -25.18 8.03
N SER A 678 28.53 -24.83 9.31
CA SER A 678 28.69 -23.46 9.77
C SER A 678 30.17 -23.06 9.76
N SER A 679 30.49 -21.82 9.36
CA SER A 679 31.83 -21.24 9.51
C SER A 679 32.16 -20.84 10.95
N SER A 680 31.13 -20.73 11.82
CA SER A 680 31.26 -20.55 13.27
C SER A 680 31.10 -21.87 14.03
N GLN A 681 31.86 -22.06 15.12
CA GLN A 681 31.87 -23.30 15.92
C GLN A 681 30.54 -23.64 16.63
N ASP A 682 29.53 -22.77 16.57
CA ASP A 682 28.24 -23.01 17.23
C ASP A 682 27.33 -23.91 16.38
N VAL A 683 27.09 -25.12 16.90
CA VAL A 683 26.12 -26.06 16.35
C VAL A 683 24.71 -25.57 16.69
N PRO A 684 23.85 -25.29 15.69
CA PRO A 684 22.52 -24.71 15.93
C PRO A 684 21.55 -25.67 16.62
N VAL A 685 21.63 -26.98 16.37
CA VAL A 685 20.79 -28.01 17.00
C VAL A 685 21.68 -29.21 17.37
N ARG A 686 21.62 -29.68 18.61
CA ARG A 686 22.31 -30.93 18.99
C ARG A 686 21.54 -32.13 18.46
N ASP A 687 22.25 -33.17 18.02
CA ASP A 687 21.64 -34.37 17.42
C ASP A 687 20.58 -35.03 18.32
N VAL A 688 20.81 -35.05 19.64
CA VAL A 688 19.86 -35.60 20.61
C VAL A 688 18.58 -34.78 20.68
N ASP A 689 18.68 -33.45 20.73
CA ASP A 689 17.51 -32.57 20.79
C ASP A 689 16.76 -32.59 19.46
N TYR A 690 17.49 -32.72 18.34
CA TYR A 690 16.94 -32.89 17.01
C TYR A 690 16.10 -34.17 16.88
N LEU A 691 16.65 -35.33 17.28
CA LEU A 691 15.92 -36.61 17.23
C LEU A 691 14.75 -36.62 18.22
N SER A 692 14.92 -36.00 19.40
CA SER A 692 13.84 -35.84 20.38
C SER A 692 12.70 -34.96 19.84
N PHE A 693 13.02 -33.87 19.14
CA PHE A 693 12.04 -33.04 18.44
C PHE A 693 11.26 -33.84 17.40
N PHE A 694 11.94 -34.63 16.57
CA PHE A 694 11.27 -35.46 15.55
C PHE A 694 10.38 -36.53 16.17
N PHE A 695 10.82 -37.21 17.22
CA PHE A 695 10.01 -38.22 17.91
C PHE A 695 8.78 -37.62 18.59
N THR A 696 8.94 -36.47 19.26
CA THR A 696 7.82 -35.74 19.89
C THR A 696 6.84 -35.22 18.84
N THR A 697 7.35 -34.77 17.70
CA THR A 697 6.52 -34.28 16.59
C THR A 697 5.80 -35.42 15.88
N LEU A 698 6.46 -36.58 15.71
CA LEU A 698 5.91 -37.81 15.14
C LEU A 698 4.78 -38.39 15.99
N THR A 699 4.92 -38.36 17.32
CA THR A 699 3.89 -38.88 18.22
C THR A 699 2.71 -37.94 18.38
N GLY A 700 2.89 -36.63 18.19
CA GLY A 700 1.76 -35.68 18.26
C GLY A 700 1.30 -35.33 19.67
N PHE A 701 1.68 -36.13 20.67
CA PHE A 701 1.29 -35.99 22.07
C PHE A 701 2.54 -35.87 22.94
N SER A 702 2.48 -35.00 23.96
CA SER A 702 3.53 -34.96 24.98
C SER A 702 3.43 -36.17 25.90
N SER A 703 4.53 -36.51 26.58
CA SER A 703 4.52 -37.58 27.60
C SER A 703 3.48 -37.33 28.70
N GLU A 704 3.24 -36.06 29.07
CA GLU A 704 2.23 -35.68 30.07
C GLU A 704 0.81 -35.92 29.55
N MET A 705 0.54 -35.62 28.27
CA MET A 705 -0.75 -35.90 27.65
C MET A 705 -1.02 -37.41 27.53
N LEU A 706 0.00 -38.19 27.16
CA LEU A 706 -0.14 -39.65 27.08
C LEU A 706 -0.37 -40.30 28.45
N GLN A 707 0.27 -39.78 29.51
CA GLN A 707 0.01 -40.20 30.88
C GLN A 707 -1.39 -39.83 31.33
N ALA A 708 -1.83 -38.59 31.09
CA ALA A 708 -3.19 -38.15 31.43
C ALA A 708 -4.27 -38.99 30.72
N LEU A 709 -4.00 -39.46 29.51
CA LEU A 709 -4.92 -40.34 28.78
C LEU A 709 -5.07 -41.73 29.41
N GLN A 710 -4.08 -42.21 30.17
CA GLN A 710 -4.19 -43.49 30.88
C GLN A 710 -5.17 -43.43 32.05
N ASP A 711 -5.44 -42.23 32.59
CA ASP A 711 -6.26 -42.00 33.78
C ASP A 711 -7.72 -41.60 33.43
N THR A 712 -8.12 -41.60 32.15
CA THR A 712 -9.43 -41.11 31.68
C THR A 712 -10.50 -42.22 31.60
N ASP A 713 -11.70 -41.98 32.16
CA ASP A 713 -12.84 -42.91 32.11
C ASP A 713 -13.61 -42.92 30.77
N GLU A 714 -13.73 -44.14 30.23
CA GLU A 714 -14.58 -44.82 29.23
C GLU A 714 -15.37 -44.12 28.09
N ASP A 715 -15.66 -42.80 28.08
CA ASP A 715 -16.64 -42.25 27.11
C ASP A 715 -16.17 -42.16 25.64
N ARG A 716 -14.87 -42.30 25.34
CA ARG A 716 -14.29 -42.23 23.98
C ARG A 716 -13.35 -43.39 23.64
N LEU A 717 -13.29 -44.41 24.50
CA LEU A 717 -12.39 -45.54 24.36
C LEU A 717 -13.13 -46.69 23.68
N LEU A 718 -12.49 -47.33 22.71
CA LEU A 718 -12.95 -48.62 22.23
C LEU A 718 -12.59 -49.68 23.29
N PRO A 719 -13.52 -50.58 23.66
CA PRO A 719 -13.24 -51.61 24.65
C PRO A 719 -12.07 -52.50 24.19
N SER A 720 -11.15 -52.80 25.11
CA SER A 720 -10.02 -53.69 24.84
C SER A 720 -10.53 -55.11 24.60
N SER A 721 -10.16 -55.70 23.46
CA SER A 721 -10.52 -57.07 23.09
C SER A 721 -9.34 -57.75 22.40
N ILE A 722 -9.43 -59.05 22.09
CA ILE A 722 -8.32 -59.77 21.43
C ILE A 722 -8.06 -59.19 20.02
N LEU A 723 -9.09 -58.62 19.37
CA LEU A 723 -8.98 -57.94 18.07
C LEU A 723 -8.62 -56.44 18.20
N SER A 724 -8.68 -55.88 19.42
CA SER A 724 -8.20 -54.53 19.77
C SER A 724 -7.41 -54.56 21.09
N PRO A 725 -6.18 -55.12 21.08
CA PRO A 725 -5.35 -55.23 22.28
C PRO A 725 -4.98 -53.87 22.90
N LEU A 726 -4.98 -52.81 22.10
CA LEU A 726 -4.84 -51.42 22.58
C LEU A 726 -6.21 -50.75 22.61
N SER A 727 -6.50 -50.02 23.69
CA SER A 727 -7.67 -49.13 23.74
C SER A 727 -7.37 -47.87 22.92
N VAL A 728 -7.91 -47.80 21.70
CA VAL A 728 -7.58 -46.73 20.76
C VAL A 728 -8.41 -45.49 21.06
N PHE A 729 -7.73 -44.37 21.38
CA PHE A 729 -8.39 -43.08 21.51
C PHE A 729 -8.60 -42.47 20.12
N ALA A 730 -9.86 -42.38 19.68
CA ALA A 730 -10.19 -41.85 18.36
C ALA A 730 -10.10 -40.31 18.32
N THR A 731 -9.14 -39.76 17.56
CA THR A 731 -9.02 -38.32 17.34
C THR A 731 -10.03 -37.80 16.31
N THR A 732 -10.33 -36.50 16.35
CA THR A 732 -11.20 -35.87 15.36
C THR A 732 -10.61 -35.96 13.96
N LEU A 733 -11.45 -35.97 12.92
CA LEU A 733 -10.98 -36.07 11.53
C LEU A 733 -9.97 -34.98 11.17
N GLU A 734 -10.22 -33.74 11.58
CA GLU A 734 -9.32 -32.61 11.32
C GLU A 734 -7.96 -32.77 12.01
N GLN A 735 -7.96 -33.19 13.28
CA GLN A 735 -6.73 -33.43 14.04
C GLN A 735 -5.92 -34.58 13.44
N PHE A 736 -6.59 -35.66 13.04
CA PHE A 736 -5.96 -36.82 12.41
C PHE A 736 -5.29 -36.44 11.08
N LEU A 737 -6.01 -35.77 10.18
CA LEU A 737 -5.48 -35.39 8.86
C LEU A 737 -4.33 -34.37 8.97
N HIS A 738 -4.47 -33.38 9.85
CA HIS A 738 -3.40 -32.41 10.12
C HIS A 738 -2.13 -33.10 10.64
N HIS A 739 -2.29 -34.04 11.58
CA HIS A 739 -1.16 -34.81 12.09
C HIS A 739 -0.58 -35.77 11.03
N TRP A 740 -1.40 -36.34 10.16
CA TRP A 740 -0.95 -37.20 9.06
C TRP A 740 0.00 -36.47 8.10
N ASP A 741 -0.31 -35.22 7.72
CA ASP A 741 0.57 -34.38 6.90
C ASP A 741 1.92 -34.11 7.60
N ILE A 742 1.90 -33.93 8.93
CA ILE A 742 3.10 -33.75 9.74
C ILE A 742 3.94 -35.03 9.77
N VAL A 743 3.31 -36.18 9.97
CA VAL A 743 3.96 -37.50 9.96
C VAL A 743 4.65 -37.75 8.63
N GLU A 744 4.00 -37.45 7.50
CA GLU A 744 4.61 -37.61 6.18
C GLU A 744 5.88 -36.77 6.03
N GLU A 745 5.85 -35.51 6.48
CA GLU A 745 7.04 -34.65 6.43
C GLU A 745 8.14 -35.10 7.38
N VAL A 746 7.80 -35.55 8.60
CA VAL A 746 8.75 -36.11 9.55
C VAL A 746 9.42 -37.35 8.96
N CYS A 747 8.65 -38.26 8.38
CA CYS A 747 9.19 -39.45 7.71
C CYS A 747 10.10 -39.07 6.55
N HIS A 748 9.71 -38.09 5.73
CA HIS A 748 10.55 -37.58 4.65
C HIS A 748 11.89 -37.03 5.15
N CYS A 749 11.88 -36.25 6.22
CA CYS A 749 13.09 -35.72 6.85
C CYS A 749 13.98 -36.80 7.49
N LEU A 750 13.41 -37.91 7.95
CA LEU A 750 14.19 -39.04 8.47
C LEU A 750 14.76 -39.91 7.34
N ASP A 751 14.03 -40.06 6.22
CA ASP A 751 14.45 -40.82 5.04
C ASP A 751 15.70 -40.25 4.34
N THR A 752 15.92 -38.94 4.47
CA THR A 752 17.06 -38.20 3.90
C THR A 752 18.32 -38.28 4.74
N LEU A 753 18.26 -38.81 5.96
CA LEU A 753 19.43 -38.95 6.84
C LEU A 753 20.40 -40.02 6.31
N GLY A 754 21.70 -39.75 6.43
CA GLY A 754 22.76 -40.58 5.84
C GLY A 754 22.88 -42.00 6.42
N SER A 755 22.39 -42.27 7.64
CA SER A 755 22.42 -43.60 8.26
C SER A 755 21.05 -44.03 8.76
N ARG A 756 20.28 -44.71 7.90
CA ARG A 756 18.92 -45.19 8.19
C ARG A 756 18.88 -46.20 9.33
N ALA A 757 19.84 -47.13 9.38
CA ALA A 757 19.92 -48.15 10.43
C ALA A 757 20.07 -47.55 11.83
N GLN A 758 20.95 -46.55 11.99
CA GLN A 758 21.13 -45.88 13.29
C GLN A 758 19.90 -45.04 13.67
N CYS A 759 19.26 -44.38 12.70
CA CYS A 759 18.02 -43.66 12.95
C CYS A 759 16.90 -44.62 13.38
N PHE A 760 16.78 -45.77 12.72
CA PHE A 760 15.85 -46.82 13.10
C PHE A 760 16.11 -47.32 14.53
N ASP A 761 17.36 -47.60 14.90
CA ASP A 761 17.70 -48.03 16.27
C ASP A 761 17.31 -46.99 17.33
N VAL A 762 17.53 -45.69 17.06
CA VAL A 762 17.14 -44.62 17.99
C VAL A 762 15.63 -44.53 18.12
N ILE A 763 14.90 -44.55 17.00
CA ILE A 763 13.42 -44.46 16.99
C ILE A 763 12.81 -45.71 17.63
N GLN A 764 13.32 -46.91 17.35
CA GLN A 764 12.90 -48.15 18.01
C GLN A 764 13.05 -48.04 19.53
N ASN A 765 14.20 -47.61 20.03
CA ASN A 765 14.42 -47.45 21.46
C ASN A 765 13.50 -46.38 22.07
N ALA A 766 13.18 -45.31 21.32
CA ALA A 766 12.24 -44.30 21.76
C ALA A 766 10.79 -44.83 21.84
N ILE A 767 10.35 -45.63 20.88
CA ILE A 767 9.03 -46.30 20.90
C ILE A 767 8.95 -47.25 22.10
N ILE A 768 9.95 -48.13 22.27
CA ILE A 768 9.98 -49.11 23.36
C ILE A 768 9.93 -48.43 24.73
N LYS A 769 10.66 -47.32 24.89
CA LYS A 769 10.74 -46.63 26.17
C LYS A 769 9.49 -45.82 26.51
N ASN A 770 8.86 -45.18 25.53
CA ASN A 770 7.82 -44.18 25.77
C ASN A 770 6.40 -44.66 25.45
N LEU A 771 6.24 -45.69 24.62
CA LEU A 771 4.94 -46.13 24.11
C LEU A 771 4.62 -47.59 24.44
N CYS A 772 5.62 -48.48 24.42
CA CYS A 772 5.39 -49.85 24.84
C CYS A 772 5.06 -49.90 26.35
N GLY A 773 3.87 -50.42 26.68
CA GLY A 773 3.34 -50.46 28.05
C GLY A 773 2.19 -49.47 28.30
N LEU A 774 1.85 -48.61 27.35
CA LEU A 774 0.60 -47.83 27.39
C LEU A 774 -0.60 -48.72 27.06
N VAL A 775 -1.70 -48.53 27.79
CA VAL A 775 -2.97 -49.25 27.57
C VAL A 775 -3.85 -48.48 26.59
N VAL A 776 -3.87 -47.14 26.73
CA VAL A 776 -4.59 -46.22 25.85
C VAL A 776 -3.62 -45.55 24.88
N VAL A 777 -3.86 -45.68 23.57
CA VAL A 777 -3.01 -45.06 22.55
C VAL A 777 -3.88 -44.33 21.50
N PRO A 778 -3.61 -43.05 21.18
CA PRO A 778 -4.32 -42.35 20.12
C PRO A 778 -4.19 -43.01 18.74
N ASP A 779 -5.27 -43.01 17.97
CA ASP A 779 -5.31 -43.56 16.61
C ASP A 779 -4.25 -42.93 15.67
N CYS A 780 -4.02 -41.63 15.78
CA CYS A 780 -3.01 -40.92 14.99
C CYS A 780 -1.57 -41.29 15.39
N VAL A 781 -1.30 -41.64 16.66
CA VAL A 781 0.01 -42.16 17.12
C VAL A 781 0.27 -43.55 16.53
N CYS A 782 -0.73 -44.43 16.61
CA CYS A 782 -0.66 -45.76 16.00
C CYS A 782 -0.40 -45.66 14.50
N ALA A 783 -1.17 -44.83 13.79
CA ALA A 783 -0.98 -44.59 12.36
C ALA A 783 0.42 -44.02 12.05
N ALA A 784 0.91 -43.08 12.85
CA ALA A 784 2.24 -42.47 12.68
C ALA A 784 3.37 -43.49 12.78
N ILE A 785 3.31 -44.39 13.76
CA ILE A 785 4.35 -45.40 14.00
C ILE A 785 4.30 -46.48 12.92
N LEU A 786 3.10 -46.96 12.58
CA LEU A 786 2.89 -47.91 11.49
C LEU A 786 3.34 -47.35 10.14
N ARG A 787 3.29 -46.02 9.96
CA ARG A 787 3.81 -45.35 8.78
C ARG A 787 5.32 -45.14 8.80
N CYS A 788 5.88 -44.77 9.96
CA CYS A 788 7.28 -44.39 10.11
C CYS A 788 8.24 -45.59 10.08
N VAL A 789 7.93 -46.65 10.84
CA VAL A 789 8.81 -47.83 10.98
C VAL A 789 9.14 -48.48 9.62
N PRO A 790 8.17 -48.76 8.73
CA PRO A 790 8.41 -49.23 7.36
C PRO A 790 9.39 -48.43 6.53
N ARG A 791 9.38 -47.10 6.67
CA ARG A 791 10.19 -46.19 5.83
C ARG A 791 11.65 -46.16 6.27
N LEU A 792 11.88 -46.31 7.57
CA LEU A 792 13.22 -46.33 8.15
C LEU A 792 13.89 -47.70 8.10
N LEU A 793 13.11 -48.78 7.97
CA LEU A 793 13.62 -50.14 8.00
C LEU A 793 14.41 -50.46 6.71
N ASP A 794 15.67 -50.85 6.87
CA ASP A 794 16.48 -51.44 5.81
C ASP A 794 16.26 -52.95 5.76
N VAL A 795 16.30 -53.55 4.57
CA VAL A 795 16.02 -54.98 4.30
C VAL A 795 16.92 -55.92 5.12
N ASN A 796 18.07 -55.43 5.56
CA ASN A 796 19.07 -56.20 6.31
C ASN A 796 18.89 -56.15 7.83
N PHE A 797 17.96 -55.36 8.35
CA PHE A 797 17.80 -55.16 9.80
C PHE A 797 16.47 -55.75 10.30
N LEU A 798 16.52 -56.44 11.45
CA LEU A 798 15.34 -57.01 12.08
C LEU A 798 14.89 -56.13 13.25
N PRO A 799 13.59 -55.78 13.34
CA PRO A 799 13.06 -55.11 14.51
C PRO A 799 13.16 -56.00 15.76
N SER A 800 13.29 -55.39 16.93
CA SER A 800 13.23 -56.10 18.21
C SER A 800 11.87 -56.79 18.41
N ASP A 801 11.84 -57.92 19.11
CA ASP A 801 10.59 -58.65 19.36
C ASP A 801 9.58 -57.76 20.13
N THR A 802 10.03 -56.92 21.07
CA THR A 802 9.15 -55.96 21.78
C THR A 802 8.48 -54.97 20.83
N LEU A 803 9.23 -54.41 19.87
CA LEU A 803 8.66 -53.52 18.86
C LEU A 803 7.69 -54.28 17.94
N LEU A 804 8.03 -55.50 17.51
CA LEU A 804 7.16 -56.32 16.65
C LEU A 804 5.81 -56.62 17.31
N HIS A 805 5.80 -56.97 18.60
CA HIS A 805 4.56 -57.18 19.35
C HIS A 805 3.72 -55.90 19.42
N PHE A 806 4.34 -54.78 19.78
CA PHE A 806 3.63 -53.50 19.83
C PHE A 806 3.06 -53.07 18.46
N LEU A 807 3.82 -53.26 17.37
CA LEU A 807 3.33 -52.99 16.01
C LEU A 807 2.17 -53.92 15.63
N SER A 808 2.21 -55.19 16.05
CA SER A 808 1.12 -56.14 15.85
C SER A 808 -0.15 -55.66 16.55
N ASP A 809 -0.02 -55.22 17.80
CA ASP A 809 -1.12 -54.70 18.61
C ASP A 809 -1.72 -53.42 17.99
N CYS A 810 -0.87 -52.52 17.48
CA CYS A 810 -1.30 -51.36 16.71
C CYS A 810 -2.03 -51.76 15.42
N CYS A 811 -1.51 -52.70 14.64
CA CYS A 811 -2.13 -53.15 13.38
C CYS A 811 -3.53 -53.71 13.62
N LEU A 812 -3.69 -54.61 14.59
CA LEU A 812 -4.99 -55.22 14.93
C LEU A 812 -6.01 -54.16 15.34
N SER A 813 -5.63 -53.31 16.30
CA SER A 813 -6.51 -52.28 16.84
C SER A 813 -6.90 -51.24 15.78
N MET A 814 -5.98 -50.89 14.88
CA MET A 814 -6.25 -49.96 13.77
C MET A 814 -7.07 -50.59 12.63
N LEU A 815 -6.89 -51.89 12.34
CA LEU A 815 -7.73 -52.63 11.38
C LEU A 815 -9.16 -52.79 11.89
N ASN A 816 -9.34 -53.00 13.20
CA ASN A 816 -10.65 -52.97 13.83
C ASN A 816 -11.30 -51.58 13.72
N LEU A 817 -10.55 -50.51 14.05
CA LEU A 817 -11.01 -49.13 13.88
C LEU A 817 -11.42 -48.83 12.42
N LEU A 818 -10.66 -49.32 11.43
CA LEU A 818 -10.93 -49.11 10.00
C LEU A 818 -12.31 -49.60 9.58
N LEU A 819 -12.77 -50.73 10.13
CA LEU A 819 -14.10 -51.27 9.84
C LEU A 819 -15.23 -50.40 10.41
N GLN A 820 -14.98 -49.70 11.52
CA GLN A 820 -15.95 -48.81 12.16
C GLN A 820 -16.02 -47.42 11.51
N LEU A 821 -15.03 -47.05 10.69
CA LEU A 821 -14.97 -45.77 9.95
C LEU A 821 -15.81 -45.82 8.66
N GLU A 822 -17.13 -45.99 8.77
CA GLU A 822 -18.03 -46.06 7.61
C GLU A 822 -18.25 -44.70 6.90
N GLN A 823 -18.06 -43.58 7.61
CA GLN A 823 -18.45 -42.24 7.12
C GLN A 823 -17.27 -41.37 6.61
N SER A 824 -16.01 -41.77 6.81
CA SER A 824 -14.84 -40.92 6.54
C SER A 824 -13.81 -41.60 5.63
N ALA A 825 -14.00 -41.51 4.31
CA ALA A 825 -13.11 -42.13 3.31
C ALA A 825 -11.63 -41.76 3.49
N HIS A 826 -11.31 -40.47 3.69
CA HIS A 826 -9.93 -40.01 3.81
C HIS A 826 -9.17 -40.56 5.04
N LYS A 827 -9.84 -40.65 6.20
CA LYS A 827 -9.23 -41.22 7.42
C LYS A 827 -9.06 -42.74 7.26
N ARG A 828 -10.04 -43.39 6.65
CA ARG A 828 -10.01 -44.83 6.35
C ARG A 828 -8.83 -45.18 5.43
N ASP A 829 -8.64 -44.40 4.37
CA ASP A 829 -7.53 -44.58 3.43
C ASP A 829 -6.17 -44.41 4.12
N ALA A 830 -6.00 -43.35 4.93
CA ALA A 830 -4.74 -43.11 5.66
C ALA A 830 -4.41 -44.23 6.68
N VAL A 831 -5.42 -44.70 7.43
CA VAL A 831 -5.25 -45.83 8.36
C VAL A 831 -4.92 -47.12 7.61
N TRP A 832 -5.60 -47.39 6.48
CA TRP A 832 -5.31 -48.54 5.64
C TRP A 832 -3.87 -48.49 5.11
N GLU A 833 -3.46 -47.35 4.56
CA GLU A 833 -2.10 -47.15 4.03
C GLU A 833 -1.03 -47.35 5.11
N ALA A 834 -1.26 -46.88 6.34
CA ALA A 834 -0.34 -47.11 7.47
C ALA A 834 -0.21 -48.60 7.81
N CYS A 835 -1.34 -49.29 8.01
CA CYS A 835 -1.35 -50.74 8.30
C CYS A 835 -0.76 -51.55 7.16
N PHE A 836 -1.09 -51.22 5.92
CA PHE A 836 -0.60 -51.89 4.73
C PHE A 836 0.92 -51.72 4.58
N ALA A 837 1.43 -50.50 4.73
CA ALA A 837 2.87 -50.24 4.68
C ALA A 837 3.61 -51.07 5.73
N ALA A 838 3.09 -51.17 6.96
CA ALA A 838 3.66 -52.01 8.01
C ALA A 838 3.65 -53.50 7.66
N LEU A 839 2.50 -54.05 7.29
CA LEU A 839 2.32 -55.48 7.03
C LEU A 839 3.10 -55.99 5.81
N SER A 840 3.32 -55.13 4.82
CA SER A 840 4.05 -55.49 3.59
C SER A 840 5.57 -55.39 3.75
N THR A 841 6.07 -54.42 4.53
CA THR A 841 7.51 -54.13 4.60
C THR A 841 8.20 -54.72 5.83
N VAL A 842 7.53 -54.78 6.98
CA VAL A 842 8.15 -55.19 8.25
C VAL A 842 8.22 -56.72 8.32
N PRO A 843 9.44 -57.32 8.37
CA PRO A 843 9.60 -58.76 8.46
C PRO A 843 8.91 -59.32 9.71
N ARG A 844 8.29 -60.50 9.58
CA ARG A 844 7.58 -61.23 10.66
C ARG A 844 6.32 -60.55 11.21
N LEU A 845 6.03 -59.28 10.91
CA LEU A 845 4.86 -58.57 11.46
C LEU A 845 3.53 -59.21 11.04
N LEU A 846 3.32 -59.45 9.75
CA LEU A 846 2.10 -60.11 9.26
C LEU A 846 1.89 -61.49 9.90
N ARG A 847 2.97 -62.24 10.10
CA ARG A 847 2.91 -63.56 10.74
C ARG A 847 2.44 -63.44 12.19
N LEU A 848 2.92 -62.45 12.93
CA LEU A 848 2.51 -62.19 14.31
C LEU A 848 1.04 -61.76 14.38
N VAL A 849 0.59 -60.88 13.49
CA VAL A 849 -0.82 -60.46 13.38
C VAL A 849 -1.74 -61.64 13.08
N LEU A 850 -1.32 -62.58 12.22
CA LEU A 850 -2.07 -63.81 11.99
C LEU A 850 -2.09 -64.74 13.21
N GLN A 851 -0.99 -64.80 13.97
CA GLN A 851 -0.90 -65.62 15.18
C GLN A 851 -1.78 -65.11 16.34
N SER A 852 -2.05 -63.81 16.38
CA SER A 852 -2.92 -63.18 17.40
C SER A 852 -4.42 -63.38 17.16
N PHE A 853 -4.84 -63.87 15.99
CA PHE A 853 -6.25 -64.11 15.67
C PHE A 853 -6.86 -65.35 16.35
N CYS A 854 -6.40 -65.73 17.56
CA CYS A 854 -6.80 -66.92 18.32
C CYS A 854 -8.32 -67.14 18.35
N VAL A 855 -8.84 -67.88 17.36
CA VAL A 855 -10.28 -67.98 17.07
C VAL A 855 -11.07 -68.55 18.25
N CYS A 856 -10.45 -69.46 19.00
CA CYS A 856 -11.04 -70.11 20.16
C CYS A 856 -11.30 -69.17 21.34
N ASP A 857 -10.62 -68.03 21.40
CA ASP A 857 -10.68 -67.08 22.53
C ASP A 857 -11.60 -65.87 22.22
N LEU A 858 -12.16 -65.79 21.01
CA LEU A 858 -13.02 -64.68 20.54
C LEU A 858 -14.49 -64.88 20.92
N CYS A 859 -15.19 -63.76 21.15
CA CYS A 859 -16.65 -63.77 21.35
C CYS A 859 -17.40 -63.94 20.02
N GLU A 860 -18.65 -64.43 20.04
CA GLU A 860 -19.45 -64.64 18.82
C GLU A 860 -19.61 -63.35 17.97
N GLU A 861 -19.66 -62.17 18.60
CA GLU A 861 -19.75 -60.87 17.93
C GLU A 861 -18.44 -60.43 17.24
N GLU A 862 -17.30 -61.02 17.60
CA GLU A 862 -15.98 -60.67 17.09
C GLU A 862 -15.57 -61.51 15.86
N LEU A 863 -16.18 -62.68 15.69
CA LEU A 863 -15.90 -63.58 14.57
C LEU A 863 -16.22 -62.96 13.19
N PRO A 864 -17.34 -62.24 12.98
CA PRO A 864 -17.59 -61.52 11.72
C PRO A 864 -16.58 -60.41 11.46
N VAL A 865 -16.13 -59.71 12.50
CA VAL A 865 -15.13 -58.63 12.40
C VAL A 865 -13.78 -59.21 11.97
N LEU A 866 -13.35 -60.32 12.58
CA LEU A 866 -12.15 -61.04 12.16
C LEU A 866 -12.23 -61.48 10.69
N ALA A 867 -13.37 -62.03 10.26
CA ALA A 867 -13.56 -62.46 8.88
C ALA A 867 -13.51 -61.30 7.88
N GLN A 868 -14.02 -60.12 8.25
CA GLN A 868 -13.91 -58.92 7.43
C GLN A 868 -12.46 -58.42 7.33
N ILE A 869 -11.70 -58.39 8.44
CA ILE A 869 -10.27 -58.04 8.43
C ILE A 869 -9.48 -59.00 7.53
N LEU A 870 -9.68 -60.32 7.69
CA LEU A 870 -9.02 -61.33 6.85
C LEU A 870 -9.39 -61.18 5.37
N SER A 871 -10.66 -60.90 5.07
CA SER A 871 -11.11 -60.65 3.69
C SER A 871 -10.42 -59.43 3.09
N LEU A 872 -10.32 -58.31 3.82
CA LEU A 872 -9.59 -57.11 3.39
C LEU A 872 -8.12 -57.40 3.09
N LEU A 873 -7.46 -58.15 3.98
CA LEU A 873 -6.05 -58.53 3.84
C LEU A 873 -5.81 -59.46 2.64
N LEU A 874 -6.72 -60.40 2.39
CA LEU A 874 -6.65 -61.35 1.27
C LEU A 874 -6.93 -60.68 -0.08
N GLN A 875 -7.88 -59.74 -0.15
CA GLN A 875 -8.23 -59.06 -1.39
C GLN A 875 -7.10 -58.14 -1.92
N HIS A 876 -6.16 -57.72 -1.06
CA HIS A 876 -5.10 -56.80 -1.45
C HIS A 876 -3.95 -57.49 -2.20
N SER A 877 -3.77 -57.15 -3.48
CA SER A 877 -2.83 -57.82 -4.39
C SER A 877 -1.36 -57.81 -3.94
N GLN A 878 -0.92 -56.73 -3.28
CA GLN A 878 0.47 -56.58 -2.83
C GLN A 878 0.81 -57.42 -1.58
N LEU A 879 -0.20 -57.79 -0.75
CA LEU A 879 0.02 -58.67 0.40
C LEU A 879 0.03 -60.16 0.01
N ARG A 880 -0.41 -60.49 -1.20
CA ARG A 880 -0.57 -61.88 -1.67
C ARG A 880 0.67 -62.74 -1.42
N ASN A 881 1.86 -62.23 -1.76
CA ASN A 881 3.11 -63.00 -1.56
C ASN A 881 3.41 -63.27 -0.08
N HIS A 882 3.15 -62.30 0.80
CA HIS A 882 3.32 -62.44 2.25
C HIS A 882 2.26 -63.36 2.86
N MET A 883 1.02 -63.35 2.34
CA MET A 883 -0.04 -64.28 2.74
C MET A 883 0.30 -65.72 2.31
N MET A 884 0.79 -65.91 1.08
CA MET A 884 1.24 -67.22 0.59
C MET A 884 2.39 -67.79 1.44
N ALA A 885 3.31 -66.93 1.90
CA ALA A 885 4.39 -67.34 2.80
C ALA A 885 3.90 -67.83 4.17
N ASN A 886 2.66 -67.49 4.56
CA ASN A 886 2.01 -67.90 5.81
C ASN A 886 0.77 -68.81 5.57
N ALA A 887 0.70 -69.49 4.43
CA ALA A 887 -0.47 -70.29 4.02
C ALA A 887 -0.91 -71.35 5.04
N SER A 888 0.03 -71.97 5.77
CA SER A 888 -0.30 -72.96 6.81
C SER A 888 -1.03 -72.35 8.02
N LEU A 889 -0.63 -71.15 8.45
CA LEU A 889 -1.31 -70.42 9.54
C LEU A 889 -2.71 -69.97 9.09
N LEU A 890 -2.81 -69.43 7.88
CA LEU A 890 -4.10 -69.06 7.27
C LEU A 890 -5.06 -70.25 7.16
N GLN A 891 -4.56 -71.41 6.76
CA GLN A 891 -5.36 -72.63 6.68
C GLN A 891 -5.90 -73.04 8.06
N HIS A 892 -5.08 -72.96 9.12
CA HIS A 892 -5.52 -73.25 10.48
C HIS A 892 -6.61 -72.27 10.96
N ILE A 893 -6.40 -70.97 10.79
CA ILE A 893 -7.38 -69.94 11.21
C ILE A 893 -8.73 -70.15 10.51
N ILE A 894 -8.73 -70.48 9.22
CA ILE A 894 -9.96 -70.73 8.46
C ILE A 894 -10.62 -72.03 8.87
N GLN A 895 -9.85 -73.09 9.13
CA GLN A 895 -10.39 -74.33 9.68
C GLN A 895 -11.07 -74.09 11.03
N ASP A 896 -10.44 -73.34 11.92
CA ASP A 896 -10.99 -73.00 13.24
C ASP A 896 -12.28 -72.16 13.10
N LEU A 897 -12.29 -71.14 12.23
CA LEU A 897 -13.49 -70.34 11.93
C LEU A 897 -14.65 -71.20 11.38
N THR A 898 -14.36 -72.17 10.50
CA THR A 898 -15.38 -73.07 9.96
C THR A 898 -15.87 -74.11 10.97
N HIS A 899 -15.04 -74.49 11.94
CA HIS A 899 -15.39 -75.46 12.97
C HIS A 899 -16.24 -74.84 14.09
N PHE A 900 -15.96 -73.59 14.48
CA PHE A 900 -16.75 -72.87 15.50
C PHE A 900 -18.15 -72.46 15.00
N TYR A 901 -18.33 -72.24 13.70
CA TYR A 901 -19.60 -71.86 13.07
C TYR A 901 -20.22 -73.03 12.26
N GLY A 902 -20.57 -74.13 12.95
CA GLY A 902 -21.15 -75.35 12.36
C GLY A 902 -22.70 -75.40 12.31
N GLY A 903 -23.41 -74.28 12.53
CA GLY A 903 -24.88 -74.22 12.52
C GLY A 903 -25.50 -74.02 11.13
N GLU A 904 -26.73 -74.50 10.92
CA GLU A 904 -27.46 -74.61 9.62
C GLU A 904 -27.68 -73.30 8.82
N THR A 905 -27.22 -72.15 9.32
CA THR A 905 -27.27 -70.86 8.62
C THR A 905 -25.85 -70.35 8.40
N ARG A 906 -25.25 -70.70 7.24
CA ARG A 906 -23.99 -70.10 6.79
C ARG A 906 -24.19 -68.61 6.57
N GLU A 907 -23.68 -67.79 7.49
CA GLU A 907 -23.72 -66.34 7.34
C GLU A 907 -22.91 -65.89 6.10
N GLN A 908 -23.38 -64.85 5.41
CA GLN A 908 -22.86 -64.39 4.12
C GLN A 908 -21.36 -64.03 4.17
N TRP A 909 -20.88 -63.48 5.30
CA TRP A 909 -19.47 -63.11 5.50
C TRP A 909 -18.51 -64.31 5.46
N LEU A 910 -18.93 -65.50 5.92
CA LEU A 910 -18.08 -66.69 5.91
C LEU A 910 -17.92 -67.21 4.47
N THR A 911 -18.98 -67.10 3.67
CA THR A 911 -18.96 -67.45 2.25
C THR A 911 -18.04 -66.50 1.47
N ASP A 912 -18.11 -65.21 1.76
CA ASP A 912 -17.26 -64.17 1.14
C ASP A 912 -15.78 -64.35 1.51
N LEU A 913 -15.48 -64.70 2.77
CA LEU A 913 -14.12 -65.00 3.22
C LEU A 913 -13.55 -66.25 2.52
N LEU A 914 -14.32 -67.34 2.45
CA LEU A 914 -13.91 -68.57 1.76
C LEU A 914 -13.68 -68.34 0.27
N TYR A 915 -14.51 -67.49 -0.37
CA TYR A 915 -14.27 -67.05 -1.74
C TYR A 915 -12.94 -66.30 -1.86
N CYS A 916 -12.67 -65.30 -1.02
CA CYS A 916 -11.42 -64.54 -1.03
C CYS A 916 -10.18 -65.42 -0.79
N TYR A 917 -10.28 -66.40 0.11
CA TYR A 917 -9.24 -67.40 0.38
C TYR A 917 -8.98 -68.29 -0.84
N SER A 918 -10.03 -68.78 -1.50
CA SER A 918 -9.89 -69.62 -2.69
C SER A 918 -9.23 -68.86 -3.87
N VAL A 919 -9.58 -67.58 -4.05
CA VAL A 919 -9.04 -66.72 -5.12
C VAL A 919 -7.56 -66.39 -4.89
N THR A 920 -7.16 -66.16 -3.64
CA THR A 920 -5.77 -65.82 -3.31
C THR A 920 -4.81 -67.00 -3.45
N LEU A 921 -5.22 -68.20 -2.99
CA LEU A 921 -4.39 -69.42 -2.94
C LEU A 921 -4.46 -70.31 -4.18
N SER A 922 -5.40 -70.10 -5.09
CA SER A 922 -5.53 -70.86 -6.36
C SER A 922 -4.34 -70.71 -7.34
N GLY A 923 -3.29 -69.98 -6.97
CA GLY A 923 -2.03 -69.89 -7.72
C GLY A 923 -1.01 -71.03 -7.48
N HIS A 924 -1.20 -71.90 -6.48
CA HIS A 924 -0.33 -73.07 -6.25
C HIS A 924 -1.12 -74.30 -5.79
N ARG A 925 -0.76 -75.46 -6.37
CA ARG A 925 -1.38 -76.78 -6.18
C ARG A 925 -1.71 -77.10 -4.70
N ALA A 926 -3.00 -77.18 -4.40
CA ALA A 926 -3.51 -78.00 -3.30
C ALA A 926 -4.80 -78.70 -3.75
N ASN A 927 -4.63 -79.63 -4.69
CA ASN A 927 -5.70 -80.53 -5.14
C ASN A 927 -5.80 -81.77 -4.23
N MET A 928 -5.71 -81.56 -2.91
CA MET A 928 -5.89 -82.61 -1.91
C MET A 928 -6.65 -81.99 -0.73
N GLY A 929 -7.96 -82.24 -0.66
CA GLY A 929 -8.77 -81.93 0.53
C GLY A 929 -10.17 -81.34 0.31
N MET A 930 -10.56 -80.92 -0.91
CA MET A 930 -11.95 -80.46 -1.16
C MET A 930 -12.94 -81.61 -1.38
N LYS A 931 -12.92 -82.62 -0.51
CA LYS A 931 -14.00 -83.64 -0.48
C LYS A 931 -14.75 -83.73 0.84
N ASP A 932 -14.28 -83.08 1.90
CA ASP A 932 -14.93 -83.15 3.22
C ASP A 932 -15.48 -81.79 3.71
N ILE A 933 -15.67 -80.81 2.82
CA ILE A 933 -16.30 -79.50 3.15
C ILE A 933 -17.46 -79.18 2.20
N TYR A 934 -18.32 -80.17 1.95
CA TYR A 934 -19.64 -79.93 1.36
C TYR A 934 -20.73 -80.59 2.18
#